data_AF-A0A0P7WGZ8-F1
#
_entry.id   AF-A0A0P7WGZ8-F1
#
_cell.length_a   1.000
_cell.length_b   1.000
_cell.length_c   1.000
_cell.angle_alpha   90.00
_cell.angle_beta   90.00
_cell.angle_gamma   90.00
#
_symmetry.space_group_name_H-M   'P 1'
#
loop_
_entity.id
_entity.type
_entity.pdbx_description
1 polymer ?
#
loop_
_entity_poly.entity_id
_entity_poly.type
_entity_poly.pdbx_seq_one_letter_code
_entity_poly.pdbx_strand_id
1 'polypeptide(L)'
;MAAVPSASNPTVGEKEKAKLCWMNMSGSQVKLSLKREVGLVSAVSLIAGTMIGSGIFMSPQLVLQIIGSPGSNLVIWMACGMLAMLGSLCYAELGTIIKESGAEYIYILRTSGPPMAFLFIFTSTFIVGPTSTVAMALSFAQYTVAPFYKNCVPPQLVVKFVAAVGIVVLAIVNSKNVRSSMFIQVFFTMAKVLTLGIIVIGGMVLLIGGKTGSLENSFEGTNVGVATVGMAFYQGLWSYDGWNNLNYITEELKRPEEKAKLCWMNMSGSQVKLSLKREVGLVSAVSLIAGTMIGSGIFMSPQLVLQIIGSPGSNLVIWMACDVCSLISRYTEALKVISVGCGYHSSIPTLTCDVTMADQTTEKLKLKRELGLLRAVSLVIGTMIGSGIFISPQYIVQEVRSPGASLVIWAVGGLVALLAALSFAELGTIIRESGGEFIYVLRIYGKLPAFFVAFTFLVVVKPMGGAASSLSFAKYVLAPLYPECPPPDVPLKCTAVVVLLLVAIVNILSVHLSMSIQVFFVVAKLVGLLVIVFGGFVTLANGHVGSLQNAFEGTVLGVSDIGIALYQGLWCYAGWYNLNYVTEELKRPEVNLPRALLIAIPTVTVLYLLVNVSYLTAMTPRELMSSTAVAVTWGNKVLGSWGWLMSIAAALSAFGSLNGSFFSGGRLCFVAAREGHMPDILAMAHVHRLTPLPALTFKTVLALVVLIPGDFESIINYFSFTAWFFYGITVSGLLYLKIKKPEMRGSYKTPIFVPILVIIAAVFLVLAPIIDQPKIEYLYVTLFILSGSIIYVPFIHYKLCPGFLDKVTMFLQLFLEVAPADKNL
;
A
#
# COMPACT_ATOMS: atom_id res chain seq x y z
N MET A 1 1.93 -64.85 51.83
CA MET A 1 1.53 -63.73 52.71
C MET A 1 0.72 -62.74 51.89
N ALA A 2 -0.52 -62.46 52.33
CA ALA A 2 -1.43 -61.32 52.06
C ALA A 2 -1.56 -60.77 50.60
N ALA A 3 -2.68 -60.83 49.88
CA ALA A 3 -4.09 -60.42 50.10
C ALA A 3 -4.44 -59.01 49.54
N VAL A 4 -5.26 -59.00 48.46
CA VAL A 4 -6.53 -58.24 48.21
C VAL A 4 -6.48 -56.67 48.14
N PRO A 5 -7.31 -55.94 47.33
CA PRO A 5 -8.48 -56.37 46.52
C PRO A 5 -8.54 -55.92 45.04
N SER A 6 -9.39 -56.66 44.31
CA SER A 6 -10.12 -56.29 43.09
C SER A 6 -11.30 -55.35 43.35
N ALA A 7 -11.54 -54.38 42.45
CA ALA A 7 -12.84 -53.81 42.04
C ALA A 7 -12.54 -52.71 40.98
N SER A 8 -13.28 -52.48 39.90
CA SER A 8 -14.58 -52.95 39.43
C SER A 8 -14.74 -52.59 37.94
N ASN A 9 -15.49 -53.38 37.17
CA ASN A 9 -15.97 -52.99 35.85
C ASN A 9 -16.80 -51.69 35.94
N PRO A 10 -16.70 -50.79 34.96
CA PRO A 10 -17.41 -49.51 34.98
C PRO A 10 -18.92 -49.76 34.98
N THR A 11 -19.61 -49.13 35.92
CA THR A 11 -21.06 -49.30 36.08
C THR A 11 -21.82 -48.74 34.87
N VAL A 12 -23.01 -49.29 34.60
CA VAL A 12 -23.89 -48.90 33.48
C VAL A 12 -24.15 -47.38 33.44
N GLY A 13 -24.10 -46.70 34.59
CA GLY A 13 -24.22 -45.24 34.70
C GLY A 13 -23.02 -44.41 34.23
N GLU A 14 -21.81 -44.96 34.09
CA GLU A 14 -20.63 -44.20 33.62
C GLU A 14 -20.47 -44.24 32.09
N LYS A 15 -20.93 -45.32 31.44
CA LYS A 15 -21.04 -45.37 29.97
C LYS A 15 -22.24 -44.56 29.44
N GLU A 16 -23.30 -44.42 30.22
CA GLU A 16 -24.40 -43.49 29.90
C GLU A 16 -24.05 -42.03 30.21
N LYS A 17 -23.30 -41.71 31.26
CA LYS A 17 -22.84 -40.34 31.53
C LYS A 17 -21.81 -39.82 30.51
N ALA A 18 -20.94 -40.68 29.96
CA ALA A 18 -20.04 -40.30 28.87
C ALA A 18 -20.78 -40.09 27.52
N LYS A 19 -21.87 -40.84 27.27
CA LYS A 19 -22.77 -40.62 26.12
C LYS A 19 -23.69 -39.40 26.31
N LEU A 20 -24.16 -39.14 27.54
CA LEU A 20 -24.97 -37.96 27.87
C LEU A 20 -24.15 -36.65 27.82
N CYS A 21 -22.86 -36.68 28.17
CA CYS A 21 -22.02 -35.48 28.15
C CYS A 21 -21.65 -35.04 26.71
N TRP A 22 -21.55 -35.98 25.76
CA TRP A 22 -21.26 -35.69 24.35
C TRP A 22 -22.49 -35.38 23.50
N MET A 23 -23.68 -35.92 23.82
CA MET A 23 -24.90 -35.68 23.04
C MET A 23 -25.75 -34.49 23.54
N ASN A 24 -25.55 -33.99 24.75
CA ASN A 24 -26.30 -32.82 25.29
C ASN A 24 -25.50 -31.50 25.34
N MET A 25 -24.28 -31.43 24.81
CA MET A 25 -23.59 -30.14 24.60
C MET A 25 -23.67 -29.61 23.16
N SER A 26 -24.33 -30.31 22.23
CA SER A 26 -24.88 -29.66 21.03
C SER A 26 -26.23 -29.02 21.35
N GLY A 27 -26.21 -28.01 22.23
CA GLY A 27 -27.31 -27.07 22.34
C GLY A 27 -27.52 -26.42 20.96
N SER A 28 -28.76 -26.46 20.50
CA SER A 28 -29.29 -25.68 19.37
C SER A 28 -28.45 -24.44 19.10
N GLN A 29 -27.73 -24.40 17.98
CA GLN A 29 -27.30 -23.14 17.37
C GLN A 29 -28.58 -22.39 16.98
N VAL A 30 -29.15 -21.66 17.94
CA VAL A 30 -30.17 -20.66 17.69
C VAL A 30 -29.53 -19.71 16.67
N LYS A 31 -30.03 -19.74 15.42
CA LYS A 31 -29.72 -18.69 14.47
C LYS A 31 -30.23 -17.39 15.08
N LEU A 32 -29.33 -16.62 15.69
CA LEU A 32 -29.59 -15.25 16.08
C LEU A 32 -30.11 -14.51 14.85
N SER A 33 -31.36 -14.06 14.90
CA SER A 33 -31.95 -13.19 13.90
C SER A 33 -31.98 -11.75 14.42
N LEU A 34 -31.65 -10.80 13.54
CA LEU A 34 -31.64 -9.38 13.88
C LEU A 34 -33.08 -8.88 14.11
N LYS A 35 -33.30 -8.05 15.14
CA LYS A 35 -34.63 -7.59 15.56
C LYS A 35 -35.04 -6.32 14.79
N ARG A 36 -36.27 -6.30 14.25
CA ARG A 36 -36.81 -5.18 13.45
C ARG A 36 -37.23 -3.97 14.29
N GLU A 37 -36.28 -3.12 14.65
CA GLU A 37 -36.52 -1.96 15.53
C GLU A 37 -36.46 -0.60 14.81
N VAL A 38 -35.88 -0.53 13.61
CA VAL A 38 -35.61 0.74 12.91
C VAL A 38 -36.86 1.25 12.19
N GLY A 39 -37.46 2.32 12.71
CA GLY A 39 -38.62 3.01 12.13
C GLY A 39 -38.25 4.15 11.18
N LEU A 40 -39.25 4.77 10.54
CA LEU A 40 -39.06 5.82 9.51
C LEU A 40 -38.14 6.96 9.98
N VAL A 41 -38.40 7.50 11.17
CA VAL A 41 -37.66 8.64 11.70
C VAL A 41 -36.20 8.27 11.97
N SER A 42 -35.96 7.07 12.48
CA SER A 42 -34.60 6.56 12.73
C SER A 42 -33.84 6.29 11.43
N ALA A 43 -34.52 5.74 10.41
CA ALA A 43 -33.96 5.52 9.08
C ALA A 43 -33.59 6.84 8.38
N VAL A 44 -34.48 7.84 8.45
CA VAL A 44 -34.23 9.19 7.90
C VAL A 44 -33.08 9.86 8.65
N SER A 45 -33.02 9.74 9.97
CA SER A 45 -31.92 10.26 10.79
C SER A 45 -30.57 9.60 10.46
N LEU A 46 -30.55 8.30 10.16
CA LEU A 46 -29.34 7.57 9.78
C LEU A 46 -28.80 8.06 8.43
N ILE A 47 -29.67 8.16 7.41
CA ILE A 47 -29.31 8.69 6.09
C ILE A 47 -28.84 10.14 6.20
N ALA A 48 -29.61 10.99 6.89
CA ALA A 48 -29.27 12.40 7.07
C ALA A 48 -27.96 12.57 7.85
N GLY A 49 -27.72 11.72 8.86
CA GLY A 49 -26.50 11.73 9.66
C GLY A 49 -25.25 11.29 8.90
N THR A 50 -25.36 10.37 7.94
CA THR A 50 -24.26 9.92 7.08
C THR A 50 -24.01 10.85 5.89
N MET A 51 -25.06 11.42 5.29
CA MET A 51 -24.94 12.36 4.16
C MET A 51 -24.47 13.75 4.62
N ILE A 52 -24.99 14.27 5.73
CA ILE A 52 -24.56 15.57 6.26
C ILE A 52 -23.24 15.36 7.01
N GLY A 53 -22.15 15.35 6.25
CA GLY A 53 -20.79 15.08 6.72
C GLY A 53 -19.84 16.26 6.53
N SER A 54 -18.54 15.98 6.47
CA SER A 54 -17.50 16.98 6.20
C SER A 54 -17.57 17.59 4.79
N GLY A 55 -18.26 16.94 3.85
CA GLY A 55 -18.34 17.34 2.44
C GLY A 55 -18.95 18.73 2.24
N ILE A 56 -20.10 19.03 2.87
CA ILE A 56 -20.80 20.31 2.66
C ILE A 56 -20.00 21.53 3.12
N PHE A 57 -19.08 21.34 4.08
CA PHE A 57 -18.20 22.39 4.57
C PHE A 57 -16.94 22.58 3.71
N MET A 58 -16.67 21.67 2.76
CA MET A 58 -15.43 21.65 1.95
C MET A 58 -15.68 21.78 0.44
N SER A 59 -16.64 21.02 -0.12
CA SER A 59 -16.88 20.93 -1.56
C SER A 59 -17.34 22.22 -2.26
N PRO A 60 -18.13 23.13 -1.64
CA PRO A 60 -18.63 24.30 -2.35
C PRO A 60 -17.52 25.20 -2.91
N GLN A 61 -16.41 25.33 -2.18
CA GLN A 61 -15.23 26.07 -2.64
C GLN A 61 -14.58 25.39 -3.85
N LEU A 62 -14.55 24.06 -3.88
CA LEU A 62 -13.89 23.26 -4.92
C LEU A 62 -14.66 23.26 -6.24
N VAL A 63 -15.98 23.07 -6.21
CA VAL A 63 -16.79 23.01 -7.45
C VAL A 63 -16.80 24.37 -8.15
N LEU A 64 -16.84 25.45 -7.37
CA LEU A 64 -16.79 26.82 -7.89
C LEU A 64 -15.48 27.12 -8.61
N GLN A 65 -14.36 26.67 -8.01
CA GLN A 65 -13.03 26.86 -8.58
C GLN A 65 -12.81 26.09 -9.89
N ILE A 66 -13.50 24.97 -10.12
CA ILE A 66 -13.31 24.14 -11.33
C ILE A 66 -14.02 24.73 -12.53
N ILE A 67 -15.29 25.07 -12.36
CA ILE A 67 -16.08 25.54 -13.48
C ILE A 67 -15.86 27.02 -13.76
N GLY A 68 -15.22 27.73 -12.82
CA GLY A 68 -14.74 29.10 -12.97
C GLY A 68 -15.82 30.17 -12.80
N SER A 69 -17.07 29.74 -12.62
CA SER A 69 -18.22 30.60 -12.68
C SER A 69 -19.24 30.25 -11.57
N PRO A 70 -19.74 31.24 -10.81
CA PRO A 70 -20.75 31.03 -9.76
C PRO A 70 -22.03 30.38 -10.26
N GLY A 71 -22.48 30.75 -11.45
CA GLY A 71 -23.68 30.23 -12.09
C GLY A 71 -23.54 28.76 -12.49
N SER A 72 -22.48 28.41 -13.23
CA SER A 72 -22.22 27.03 -13.63
C SER A 72 -21.93 26.12 -12.43
N ASN A 73 -21.39 26.65 -11.33
CA ASN A 73 -21.14 25.91 -10.09
C ASN A 73 -22.46 25.45 -9.44
N LEU A 74 -23.42 26.38 -9.32
CA LEU A 74 -24.75 26.09 -8.79
C LEU A 74 -25.51 25.13 -9.70
N VAL A 75 -25.39 25.28 -11.02
CA VAL A 75 -26.00 24.36 -12.01
C VAL A 75 -25.45 22.95 -11.87
N ILE A 76 -24.15 22.80 -11.62
CA ILE A 76 -23.56 21.48 -11.37
C ILE A 76 -23.95 20.89 -10.02
N TRP A 77 -23.97 21.68 -8.93
CA TRP A 77 -24.43 21.20 -7.62
C TRP A 77 -25.87 20.69 -7.67
N MET A 78 -26.72 21.40 -8.41
CA MET A 78 -28.10 21.02 -8.65
C MET A 78 -28.19 19.72 -9.47
N ALA A 79 -27.42 19.62 -10.55
CA ALA A 79 -27.42 18.42 -11.40
C ALA A 79 -26.77 17.20 -10.71
N CYS A 80 -25.86 17.39 -9.74
CA CYS A 80 -25.34 16.35 -8.86
C CYS A 80 -26.38 15.83 -7.87
N GLY A 81 -27.07 16.73 -7.16
CA GLY A 81 -28.15 16.36 -6.26
C GLY A 81 -29.26 15.60 -6.99
N MET A 82 -29.54 15.98 -8.24
CA MET A 82 -30.51 15.30 -9.10
C MET A 82 -30.02 13.90 -9.52
N LEU A 83 -28.75 13.73 -9.90
CA LEU A 83 -28.17 12.43 -10.20
C LEU A 83 -28.09 11.50 -8.98
N ALA A 84 -27.74 12.01 -7.80
CA ALA A 84 -27.73 11.25 -6.54
C ALA A 84 -29.14 10.80 -6.14
N MET A 85 -30.14 11.68 -6.32
CA MET A 85 -31.54 11.36 -6.11
C MET A 85 -32.01 10.24 -7.05
N LEU A 86 -31.71 10.34 -8.35
CA LEU A 86 -32.04 9.31 -9.34
C LEU A 86 -31.34 7.98 -9.03
N GLY A 87 -30.08 8.01 -8.59
CA GLY A 87 -29.37 6.82 -8.11
C GLY A 87 -30.00 6.20 -6.85
N SER A 88 -30.41 7.01 -5.86
CA SER A 88 -31.01 6.53 -4.60
C SER A 88 -32.35 5.85 -4.80
N LEU A 89 -33.13 6.30 -5.79
CA LEU A 89 -34.40 5.68 -6.16
C LEU A 89 -34.18 4.31 -6.81
N CYS A 90 -33.17 4.18 -7.69
CA CYS A 90 -32.78 2.88 -8.25
C CYS A 90 -32.31 1.88 -7.17
N TYR A 91 -31.65 2.36 -6.10
CA TYR A 91 -31.22 1.52 -4.98
C TYR A 91 -32.34 1.19 -3.99
N ALA A 92 -33.27 2.11 -3.73
CA ALA A 92 -34.45 1.85 -2.91
C ALA A 92 -35.33 0.76 -3.54
N GLU A 93 -35.47 0.76 -4.86
CA GLU A 93 -36.18 -0.29 -5.59
C GLU A 93 -35.47 -1.65 -5.45
N LEU A 94 -34.15 -1.71 -5.64
CA LEU A 94 -33.35 -2.93 -5.44
C LEU A 94 -33.45 -3.50 -4.00
N GLY A 95 -33.49 -2.64 -2.97
CA GLY A 95 -33.56 -3.05 -1.55
C GLY A 95 -34.94 -3.49 -1.05
N THR A 96 -36.01 -3.11 -1.74
CA THR A 96 -37.35 -3.70 -1.49
C THR A 96 -37.51 -5.08 -2.10
N ILE A 97 -36.74 -5.38 -3.17
CA ILE A 97 -36.75 -6.66 -3.90
C ILE A 97 -35.84 -7.69 -3.23
N ILE A 98 -34.64 -7.29 -2.76
CA ILE A 98 -33.68 -8.18 -2.10
C ILE A 98 -33.50 -7.72 -0.64
N LYS A 99 -34.09 -8.48 0.30
CA LYS A 99 -34.25 -8.08 1.73
C LYS A 99 -33.15 -8.62 2.66
N GLU A 100 -32.11 -9.23 2.09
CA GLU A 100 -30.95 -9.76 2.82
C GLU A 100 -29.99 -8.58 3.13
N SER A 101 -29.39 -8.58 4.32
CA SER A 101 -28.41 -7.54 4.71
C SER A 101 -27.10 -7.71 3.93
N GLY A 102 -26.43 -6.59 3.60
CA GLY A 102 -25.21 -6.56 2.78
C GLY A 102 -25.33 -5.76 1.47
N ALA A 103 -26.50 -5.17 1.21
CA ALA A 103 -26.77 -4.23 0.11
C ALA A 103 -26.23 -4.69 -1.25
N GLU A 104 -25.41 -3.86 -1.87
CA GLU A 104 -24.81 -4.01 -3.19
C GLU A 104 -24.07 -5.35 -3.38
N TYR A 105 -23.45 -5.90 -2.32
CA TYR A 105 -22.84 -7.23 -2.38
C TYR A 105 -23.87 -8.31 -2.66
N ILE A 106 -24.95 -8.32 -1.88
CA ILE A 106 -26.01 -9.31 -1.99
C ILE A 106 -26.82 -9.11 -3.28
N TYR A 107 -27.01 -7.86 -3.70
CA TYR A 107 -27.71 -7.53 -4.95
C TYR A 107 -26.97 -8.11 -6.15
N ILE A 108 -25.65 -8.02 -6.14
CA ILE A 108 -24.82 -8.56 -7.21
C ILE A 108 -24.65 -10.08 -7.05
N LEU A 109 -24.63 -10.60 -5.81
CA LEU A 109 -24.56 -12.04 -5.50
C LEU A 109 -25.76 -12.80 -6.00
N ARG A 110 -26.94 -12.17 -5.99
CA ARG A 110 -28.19 -12.72 -6.48
C ARG A 110 -28.41 -12.49 -7.98
N THR A 111 -28.03 -11.34 -8.52
CA THR A 111 -28.23 -11.06 -9.96
C THR A 111 -27.14 -11.71 -10.84
N SER A 112 -25.89 -11.34 -10.63
CA SER A 112 -24.76 -11.65 -11.51
C SER A 112 -23.90 -12.82 -11.02
N GLY A 113 -24.12 -13.23 -9.77
CA GLY A 113 -23.55 -14.43 -9.18
C GLY A 113 -22.27 -14.24 -8.39
N PRO A 114 -21.79 -15.33 -7.76
CA PRO A 114 -20.62 -15.32 -6.90
C PRO A 114 -19.40 -14.58 -7.46
N PRO A 115 -19.11 -14.63 -8.78
CA PRO A 115 -17.98 -13.89 -9.33
C PRO A 115 -18.15 -12.37 -9.23
N MET A 116 -19.30 -11.82 -9.66
CA MET A 116 -19.52 -10.36 -9.67
C MET A 116 -19.74 -9.78 -8.27
N ALA A 117 -20.23 -10.58 -7.32
CA ALA A 117 -20.45 -10.13 -5.95
C ALA A 117 -19.19 -10.16 -5.11
N PHE A 118 -18.37 -11.21 -5.27
CA PHE A 118 -17.04 -11.24 -4.71
C PHE A 118 -16.24 -10.03 -5.20
N LEU A 119 -16.41 -9.63 -6.47
CA LEU A 119 -15.85 -8.38 -6.98
C LEU A 119 -16.35 -7.15 -6.21
N PHE A 120 -17.67 -7.01 -6.03
CA PHE A 120 -18.22 -5.86 -5.30
C PHE A 120 -17.75 -5.76 -3.83
N ILE A 121 -17.87 -6.82 -3.02
CA ILE A 121 -17.51 -6.80 -1.58
C ILE A 121 -16.01 -6.63 -1.35
N PHE A 122 -15.20 -7.15 -2.29
CA PHE A 122 -13.77 -6.97 -2.29
C PHE A 122 -13.40 -5.50 -2.51
N THR A 123 -14.06 -4.81 -3.44
CA THR A 123 -13.90 -3.35 -3.62
C THR A 123 -14.40 -2.54 -2.43
N SER A 124 -15.56 -2.85 -1.86
CA SER A 124 -16.11 -2.02 -0.80
C SER A 124 -15.33 -2.14 0.53
N THR A 125 -14.95 -3.35 0.92
CA THR A 125 -14.33 -3.63 2.23
C THR A 125 -12.88 -3.15 2.32
N PHE A 126 -12.10 -3.35 1.24
CA PHE A 126 -10.68 -3.03 1.24
C PHE A 126 -10.37 -1.61 0.73
N ILE A 127 -11.31 -0.95 0.04
CA ILE A 127 -11.07 0.37 -0.58
C ILE A 127 -12.06 1.41 -0.09
N VAL A 128 -13.36 1.23 -0.33
CA VAL A 128 -14.34 2.30 -0.07
C VAL A 128 -14.47 2.59 1.45
N GLY A 129 -14.44 1.55 2.30
CA GLY A 129 -14.59 1.66 3.76
C GLY A 129 -13.42 2.33 4.51
N PRO A 130 -12.17 1.84 4.42
CA PRO A 130 -11.04 2.44 5.14
C PRO A 130 -10.73 3.87 4.70
N THR A 131 -10.93 4.17 3.41
CA THR A 131 -10.62 5.49 2.83
C THR A 131 -11.59 6.56 3.31
N SER A 132 -12.89 6.24 3.34
CA SER A 132 -13.89 7.15 3.91
C SER A 132 -13.64 7.39 5.41
N THR A 133 -13.30 6.33 6.15
CA THR A 133 -12.98 6.39 7.60
C THR A 133 -11.82 7.34 7.92
N VAL A 134 -10.73 7.28 7.15
CA VAL A 134 -9.55 8.14 7.35
C VAL A 134 -9.81 9.58 6.93
N ALA A 135 -10.54 9.81 5.84
CA ALA A 135 -10.88 11.16 5.38
C ALA A 135 -11.73 11.91 6.40
N MET A 136 -12.68 11.21 7.03
CA MET A 136 -13.50 11.76 8.11
C MET A 136 -12.69 12.08 9.36
N ALA A 137 -11.76 11.19 9.76
CA ALA A 137 -10.90 11.41 10.91
C ALA A 137 -9.90 12.57 10.74
N LEU A 138 -9.37 12.74 9.53
CA LEU A 138 -8.46 13.85 9.21
C LEU A 138 -9.19 15.18 9.20
N SER A 139 -10.38 15.22 8.60
CA SER A 139 -11.21 16.42 8.61
C SER A 139 -11.59 16.79 10.07
N PHE A 140 -12.02 15.80 10.87
CA PHE A 140 -12.27 15.96 12.31
C PHE A 140 -11.08 16.59 13.03
N ALA A 141 -9.87 16.03 12.86
CA ALA A 141 -8.70 16.56 13.54
C ALA A 141 -8.25 17.95 13.03
N GLN A 142 -8.39 18.22 11.73
CA GLN A 142 -8.03 19.51 11.15
C GLN A 142 -8.91 20.63 11.71
N TYR A 143 -10.21 20.39 11.88
CA TYR A 143 -11.12 21.35 12.51
C TYR A 143 -10.99 21.40 14.04
N THR A 144 -10.68 20.28 14.72
CA THR A 144 -10.44 20.25 16.17
C THR A 144 -9.21 21.07 16.59
N VAL A 145 -8.15 21.05 15.78
CA VAL A 145 -6.89 21.72 16.12
C VAL A 145 -6.83 23.18 15.62
N ALA A 146 -7.64 23.55 14.63
CA ALA A 146 -7.64 24.90 14.04
C ALA A 146 -7.83 26.09 15.04
N PRO A 147 -8.72 26.07 16.06
CA PRO A 147 -8.93 27.21 16.96
C PRO A 147 -7.74 27.57 17.85
N PHE A 148 -6.80 26.63 18.02
CA PHE A 148 -5.58 26.79 18.82
C PHE A 148 -4.45 27.47 18.05
N TYR A 149 -4.63 27.67 16.74
CA TYR A 149 -3.63 28.24 15.85
C TYR A 149 -4.26 29.40 15.07
N LYS A 150 -4.63 30.47 15.79
CA LYS A 150 -5.36 31.61 15.23
C LYS A 150 -4.58 32.40 14.17
N ASN A 151 -3.24 32.43 14.28
CA ASN A 151 -2.32 33.17 13.39
C ASN A 151 -1.12 32.32 12.93
N CYS A 152 -1.21 31.00 13.07
CA CYS A 152 -0.21 30.03 12.64
C CYS A 152 -0.95 28.82 12.04
N VAL A 153 -0.29 27.95 11.29
CA VAL A 153 -0.94 26.68 10.89
C VAL A 153 -0.71 25.66 12.01
N PRO A 154 -1.75 24.91 12.43
CA PRO A 154 -1.56 23.83 13.38
C PRO A 154 -0.51 22.81 12.90
N PRO A 155 0.50 22.45 13.72
CA PRO A 155 1.44 21.40 13.49
C PRO A 155 0.69 20.13 13.16
N GLN A 156 0.83 19.65 11.92
CA GLN A 156 0.14 18.44 11.51
C GLN A 156 0.56 17.21 12.30
N LEU A 157 1.69 17.21 13.01
CA LEU A 157 1.98 16.16 13.98
C LEU A 157 0.85 16.07 15.02
N VAL A 158 0.42 17.20 15.56
CA VAL A 158 -0.70 17.31 16.50
C VAL A 158 -2.02 16.96 15.81
N VAL A 159 -2.23 17.37 14.55
CA VAL A 159 -3.45 17.06 13.79
C VAL A 159 -3.56 15.56 13.47
N LYS A 160 -2.50 14.93 13.00
CA LYS A 160 -2.52 13.51 12.61
C LYS A 160 -2.38 12.59 13.82
N PHE A 161 -1.75 13.03 14.91
CA PHE A 161 -1.76 12.30 16.18
C PHE A 161 -3.16 12.32 16.82
N VAL A 162 -3.88 13.44 16.73
CA VAL A 162 -5.28 13.55 17.14
C VAL A 162 -6.22 12.76 16.22
N ALA A 163 -5.98 12.72 14.89
CA ALA A 163 -6.73 11.85 13.98
C ALA A 163 -6.53 10.36 14.30
N ALA A 164 -5.28 9.95 14.57
CA ALA A 164 -4.94 8.57 14.93
C ALA A 164 -5.50 8.15 16.31
N VAL A 165 -5.45 9.04 17.33
CA VAL A 165 -6.07 8.83 18.65
C VAL A 165 -7.60 8.80 18.54
N GLY A 166 -8.19 9.56 17.62
CA GLY A 166 -9.61 9.54 17.31
C GLY A 166 -10.08 8.24 16.66
N ILE A 167 -9.37 7.73 15.64
CA ILE A 167 -9.68 6.44 15.00
C ILE A 167 -9.59 5.29 16.02
N VAL A 168 -8.59 5.31 16.91
CA VAL A 168 -8.43 4.29 17.96
C VAL A 168 -9.51 4.41 19.05
N VAL A 169 -9.89 5.61 19.50
CA VAL A 169 -10.97 5.82 20.49
C VAL A 169 -12.35 5.40 19.95
N LEU A 170 -12.64 5.69 18.67
CA LEU A 170 -13.86 5.24 18.01
C LEU A 170 -13.87 3.74 17.74
N ALA A 171 -12.72 3.12 17.44
CA ALA A 171 -12.61 1.67 17.35
C ALA A 171 -12.90 0.98 18.71
N ILE A 172 -12.46 1.56 19.84
CA ILE A 172 -12.64 1.02 21.21
C ILE A 172 -14.09 1.19 21.73
N VAL A 173 -14.72 2.33 21.46
CA VAL A 173 -16.11 2.60 21.88
C VAL A 173 -17.10 1.73 21.10
N ASN A 174 -16.91 1.56 19.79
CA ASN A 174 -17.72 0.68 18.96
C ASN A 174 -17.57 -0.80 19.32
N SER A 175 -16.48 -1.20 19.98
CA SER A 175 -16.28 -2.56 20.49
C SER A 175 -16.85 -2.84 21.90
N LYS A 176 -17.40 -1.84 22.64
CA LYS A 176 -17.79 -1.98 24.06
C LYS A 176 -19.30 -1.92 24.36
N ASN A 177 -20.11 -1.08 23.68
CA ASN A 177 -21.60 -1.09 23.77
C ASN A 177 -22.26 -0.31 22.58
N VAL A 178 -23.14 -0.97 21.81
CA VAL A 178 -23.76 -0.43 20.58
C VAL A 178 -24.84 0.64 20.86
N ARG A 179 -25.57 0.55 21.98
CA ARG A 179 -26.70 1.47 22.30
C ARG A 179 -26.23 2.92 22.56
N SER A 180 -25.02 3.09 23.10
CA SER A 180 -24.41 4.40 23.35
C SER A 180 -23.92 5.08 22.06
N SER A 181 -23.46 4.31 21.07
CA SER A 181 -23.04 4.84 19.75
C SER A 181 -24.22 5.52 19.03
N MET A 182 -25.41 4.92 19.11
CA MET A 182 -26.64 5.45 18.50
C MET A 182 -27.11 6.79 19.09
N PHE A 183 -27.03 6.97 20.42
CA PHE A 183 -27.39 8.24 21.07
C PHE A 183 -26.43 9.37 20.66
N ILE A 184 -25.13 9.07 20.58
CA ILE A 184 -24.09 10.00 20.14
C ILE A 184 -24.36 10.47 18.70
N GLN A 185 -24.73 9.55 17.81
CA GLN A 185 -25.04 9.87 16.42
C GLN A 185 -26.24 10.84 16.30
N VAL A 186 -27.35 10.58 17.00
CA VAL A 186 -28.56 11.44 16.94
C VAL A 186 -28.27 12.87 17.39
N PHE A 187 -27.49 13.02 18.46
CA PHE A 187 -27.06 14.32 18.99
C PHE A 187 -26.25 15.12 17.96
N PHE A 188 -25.24 14.50 17.34
CA PHE A 188 -24.41 15.15 16.32
C PHE A 188 -25.20 15.51 15.06
N THR A 189 -26.19 14.71 14.66
CA THR A 189 -27.05 15.04 13.51
C THR A 189 -27.88 16.31 13.77
N MET A 190 -28.49 16.44 14.96
CA MET A 190 -29.26 17.65 15.31
C MET A 190 -28.38 18.91 15.33
N ALA A 191 -27.16 18.82 15.85
CA ALA A 191 -26.21 19.94 15.88
C ALA A 191 -25.78 20.39 14.47
N LYS A 192 -25.54 19.42 13.56
CA LYS A 192 -25.21 19.71 12.15
C LYS A 192 -26.33 20.46 11.44
N VAL A 193 -27.59 20.04 11.62
CA VAL A 193 -28.76 20.67 11.00
C VAL A 193 -28.96 22.11 11.48
N LEU A 194 -28.83 22.35 12.79
CA LEU A 194 -28.90 23.69 13.38
C LEU A 194 -27.82 24.63 12.83
N THR A 195 -26.59 24.11 12.66
CA THR A 195 -25.47 24.86 12.07
C THR A 195 -25.76 25.28 10.62
N LEU A 196 -26.29 24.38 9.80
CA LEU A 196 -26.65 24.70 8.42
C LEU A 196 -27.81 25.70 8.35
N GLY A 197 -28.81 25.61 9.22
CA GLY A 197 -29.93 26.56 9.28
C GLY A 197 -29.47 28.00 9.54
N ILE A 198 -28.47 28.18 10.41
CA ILE A 198 -27.84 29.49 10.66
C ILE A 198 -27.15 30.05 9.42
N ILE A 199 -26.36 29.22 8.72
CA ILE A 199 -25.64 29.62 7.50
C ILE A 199 -26.64 30.07 6.41
N VAL A 200 -27.74 29.35 6.25
CA VAL A 200 -28.77 29.64 5.24
C VAL A 200 -29.54 30.94 5.56
N ILE A 201 -30.01 31.13 6.80
CA ILE A 201 -30.71 32.37 7.22
C ILE A 201 -29.77 33.57 7.07
N GLY A 202 -28.49 33.44 7.44
CA GLY A 202 -27.48 34.49 7.26
C GLY A 202 -27.24 34.85 5.79
N GLY A 203 -27.13 33.86 4.90
CA GLY A 203 -27.03 34.09 3.46
C GLY A 203 -28.25 34.80 2.86
N MET A 204 -29.46 34.43 3.28
CA MET A 204 -30.73 35.04 2.84
C MET A 204 -30.83 36.52 3.24
N VAL A 205 -30.44 36.86 4.47
CA VAL A 205 -30.41 38.25 4.96
C VAL A 205 -29.45 39.13 4.14
N LEU A 206 -28.28 38.59 3.75
CA LEU A 206 -27.30 39.29 2.92
C LEU A 206 -27.79 39.54 1.49
N LEU A 207 -28.55 38.59 0.93
CA LEU A 207 -29.17 38.72 -0.39
C LEU A 207 -30.29 39.76 -0.41
N ILE A 208 -31.20 39.75 0.59
CA ILE A 208 -32.26 40.76 0.72
C ILE A 208 -31.67 42.15 0.96
N GLY A 209 -30.51 42.23 1.63
CA GLY A 209 -29.73 43.45 1.83
C GLY A 209 -28.95 43.96 0.61
N GLY A 210 -29.09 43.34 -0.57
CA GLY A 210 -28.55 43.86 -1.84
C GLY A 210 -27.08 43.56 -2.13
N LYS A 211 -26.40 42.67 -1.38
CA LYS A 211 -25.01 42.25 -1.69
C LYS A 211 -24.99 41.17 -2.76
N THR A 212 -25.18 41.55 -4.03
CA THR A 212 -25.30 40.63 -5.17
C THR A 212 -24.12 40.65 -6.15
N GLY A 213 -23.05 41.41 -5.86
CA GLY A 213 -21.93 41.62 -6.80
C GLY A 213 -21.20 40.36 -7.29
N SER A 214 -21.30 39.23 -6.59
CA SER A 214 -20.73 37.94 -7.04
C SER A 214 -21.64 37.15 -8.00
N LEU A 215 -22.85 37.63 -8.28
CA LEU A 215 -23.85 36.97 -9.14
C LEU A 215 -24.07 37.69 -10.49
N GLU A 216 -23.50 38.87 -10.72
CA GLU A 216 -23.48 39.52 -12.05
C GLU A 216 -22.47 38.80 -12.99
N ASN A 217 -22.83 38.61 -14.27
CA ASN A 217 -22.08 37.79 -15.26
C ASN A 217 -21.65 36.38 -14.80
N SER A 218 -22.52 35.72 -14.03
CA SER A 218 -22.30 34.41 -13.37
C SER A 218 -21.77 33.23 -14.21
N PHE A 219 -21.88 33.22 -15.54
CA PHE A 219 -21.44 32.12 -16.44
C PHE A 219 -20.15 32.44 -17.22
N GLU A 220 -19.61 33.64 -17.09
CA GLU A 220 -18.44 34.07 -17.83
C GLU A 220 -17.19 33.31 -17.36
N GLY A 221 -16.34 32.90 -18.30
CA GLY A 221 -15.18 32.05 -18.01
C GLY A 221 -15.52 30.57 -17.74
N THR A 222 -16.76 30.14 -18.01
CA THR A 222 -17.15 28.73 -17.86
C THR A 222 -16.36 27.83 -18.82
N ASN A 223 -15.69 26.84 -18.26
CA ASN A 223 -15.01 25.84 -19.06
C ASN A 223 -15.90 24.64 -19.36
N VAL A 224 -16.21 24.51 -20.65
CA VAL A 224 -17.10 23.48 -21.19
C VAL A 224 -16.36 22.34 -21.90
N GLY A 225 -15.03 22.29 -21.78
CA GLY A 225 -14.28 21.10 -22.13
C GLY A 225 -14.89 19.91 -21.41
N VAL A 226 -15.21 18.86 -22.17
CA VAL A 226 -15.95 17.68 -21.68
C VAL A 226 -15.33 17.12 -20.39
N ALA A 227 -14.01 17.24 -20.25
CA ALA A 227 -13.26 16.87 -19.06
C ALA A 227 -13.60 17.70 -17.80
N THR A 228 -13.85 18.99 -17.95
CA THR A 228 -14.00 19.97 -16.85
C THR A 228 -15.37 19.88 -16.19
N VAL A 229 -16.41 19.77 -17.00
CA VAL A 229 -17.77 19.57 -16.53
C VAL A 229 -17.86 18.24 -15.79
N GLY A 230 -17.25 17.18 -16.34
CA GLY A 230 -17.19 15.88 -15.66
C GLY A 230 -16.60 15.95 -14.25
N MET A 231 -15.55 16.75 -14.03
CA MET A 231 -14.85 16.86 -12.74
C MET A 231 -15.63 17.60 -11.66
N ALA A 232 -16.33 18.67 -12.04
CA ALA A 232 -17.15 19.43 -11.11
C ALA A 232 -18.34 18.59 -10.62
N PHE A 233 -18.90 17.73 -11.48
CA PHE A 233 -19.95 16.78 -11.08
C PHE A 233 -19.48 15.76 -10.02
N TYR A 234 -18.24 15.28 -10.14
CA TYR A 234 -17.67 14.36 -9.15
C TYR A 234 -17.52 14.99 -7.75
N GLN A 235 -17.06 16.23 -7.67
CA GLN A 235 -16.85 16.93 -6.40
C GLN A 235 -18.16 17.31 -5.71
N GLY A 236 -19.20 17.61 -6.51
CA GLY A 236 -20.56 17.81 -6.01
C GLY A 236 -21.18 16.51 -5.48
N LEU A 237 -21.09 15.42 -6.24
CA LEU A 237 -21.68 14.12 -5.85
C LEU A 237 -21.09 13.53 -4.56
N TRP A 238 -19.81 13.79 -4.26
CA TRP A 238 -19.17 13.36 -3.00
C TRP A 238 -19.81 13.94 -1.74
N SER A 239 -20.29 15.19 -1.82
CA SER A 239 -20.99 15.82 -0.67
C SER A 239 -22.39 15.28 -0.43
N TYR A 240 -22.92 14.52 -1.38
CA TYR A 240 -24.21 13.84 -1.25
C TYR A 240 -24.05 12.35 -0.91
N ASP A 241 -22.84 11.81 -0.75
CA ASP A 241 -22.63 10.37 -0.53
C ASP A 241 -23.30 9.81 0.75
N GLY A 242 -23.66 8.52 0.75
CA GLY A 242 -24.27 7.83 1.91
C GLY A 242 -25.79 7.61 1.82
N TRP A 243 -26.43 8.00 0.72
CA TRP A 243 -27.87 7.78 0.46
C TRP A 243 -28.25 6.30 0.27
N ASN A 244 -27.27 5.42 0.00
CA ASN A 244 -27.42 3.96 -0.16
C ASN A 244 -27.17 3.15 1.13
N ASN A 245 -26.68 3.77 2.22
CA ASN A 245 -26.29 3.06 3.46
C ASN A 245 -27.44 2.32 4.16
N LEU A 246 -28.68 2.78 4.00
CA LEU A 246 -29.85 2.15 4.62
C LEU A 246 -30.07 0.71 4.12
N ASN A 247 -29.65 0.42 2.88
CA ASN A 247 -29.78 -0.90 2.25
C ASN A 247 -28.84 -1.95 2.84
N TYR A 248 -27.84 -1.54 3.64
CA TYR A 248 -26.97 -2.47 4.35
C TYR A 248 -27.62 -3.06 5.61
N ILE A 249 -28.68 -2.43 6.15
CA ILE A 249 -29.37 -2.82 7.41
C ILE A 249 -30.85 -3.20 7.20
N THR A 250 -31.20 -3.65 6.00
CA THR A 250 -32.58 -3.88 5.53
C THR A 250 -33.36 -4.88 6.40
N GLU A 251 -32.69 -5.87 7.01
CA GLU A 251 -33.33 -6.86 7.88
C GLU A 251 -33.80 -6.29 9.23
N GLU A 252 -33.34 -5.08 9.60
CA GLU A 252 -33.63 -4.40 10.86
C GLU A 252 -34.74 -3.31 10.75
N LEU A 253 -35.22 -3.03 9.53
CA LEU A 253 -36.24 -2.02 9.23
C LEU A 253 -37.70 -2.49 9.43
N LYS A 254 -38.55 -1.58 9.90
CA LYS A 254 -40.01 -1.79 10.03
C LYS A 254 -40.75 -1.41 8.74
N ARG A 255 -41.45 -2.38 8.13
CA ARG A 255 -42.34 -2.27 6.93
C ARG A 255 -41.73 -1.49 5.75
N PRO A 256 -40.84 -2.12 4.96
CA PRO A 256 -40.10 -1.45 3.87
C PRO A 256 -40.86 -1.24 2.54
N GLU A 257 -42.00 -1.88 2.30
CA GLU A 257 -42.57 -2.05 0.94
C GLU A 257 -43.48 -0.91 0.43
N GLU A 258 -44.23 -0.23 1.30
CA GLU A 258 -45.22 0.77 0.87
C GLU A 258 -44.62 2.12 0.42
N LYS A 259 -43.35 2.40 0.75
CA LYS A 259 -42.79 3.77 0.64
C LYS A 259 -41.95 4.03 -0.60
N ALA A 260 -41.49 3.00 -1.29
CA ALA A 260 -40.73 3.16 -2.54
C ALA A 260 -41.66 3.34 -3.77
N LYS A 261 -42.84 2.69 -3.78
CA LYS A 261 -43.78 2.70 -4.92
C LYS A 261 -44.40 4.05 -5.26
N LEU A 262 -44.50 4.98 -4.31
CA LEU A 262 -45.06 6.31 -4.58
C LEU A 262 -44.16 7.18 -5.48
N CYS A 263 -42.88 6.82 -5.62
CA CYS A 263 -41.88 7.66 -6.30
C CYS A 263 -41.74 7.36 -7.81
N TRP A 264 -42.06 6.13 -8.27
CA TRP A 264 -41.77 5.69 -9.65
C TRP A 264 -42.96 5.72 -10.63
N MET A 265 -44.20 5.57 -10.15
CA MET A 265 -45.39 5.44 -11.03
C MET A 265 -45.77 6.70 -11.84
N ASN A 266 -45.04 7.81 -11.72
CA ASN A 266 -45.29 9.03 -12.50
C ASN A 266 -44.39 9.21 -13.75
N MET A 267 -43.40 8.34 -14.04
CA MET A 267 -42.33 8.71 -15.00
C MET A 267 -42.13 7.94 -16.33
N SER A 268 -42.47 6.66 -16.56
CA SER A 268 -42.43 6.12 -17.95
C SER A 268 -43.21 4.81 -18.16
N GLY A 269 -44.03 4.77 -19.22
CA GLY A 269 -44.87 3.64 -19.60
C GLY A 269 -44.21 2.58 -20.51
N SER A 270 -44.79 1.39 -20.44
CA SER A 270 -44.63 0.18 -21.26
C SER A 270 -43.45 -0.77 -20.98
N GLN A 271 -43.83 -2.05 -20.86
CA GLN A 271 -43.11 -3.20 -20.30
C GLN A 271 -42.45 -4.07 -21.39
N VAL A 272 -41.56 -5.01 -21.04
CA VAL A 272 -41.74 -6.48 -21.24
C VAL A 272 -40.55 -7.30 -20.65
N LYS A 273 -40.92 -8.48 -20.14
CA LYS A 273 -40.20 -9.56 -19.44
C LYS A 273 -39.32 -10.45 -20.33
N LEU A 274 -38.18 -10.95 -19.81
CA LEU A 274 -37.70 -12.32 -20.11
C LEU A 274 -36.91 -12.99 -18.96
N SER A 275 -37.09 -14.32 -18.91
CA SER A 275 -36.63 -15.32 -17.94
C SER A 275 -35.75 -16.29 -18.74
N LEU A 276 -34.59 -16.80 -18.30
CA LEU A 276 -34.24 -17.41 -17.02
C LEU A 276 -32.70 -17.58 -16.96
N LYS A 277 -32.10 -17.19 -15.81
CA LYS A 277 -30.93 -17.85 -15.18
C LYS A 277 -29.57 -17.55 -15.92
N ARG A 278 -28.45 -17.51 -15.17
CA ARG A 278 -27.12 -16.91 -15.47
C ARG A 278 -26.16 -17.59 -16.48
N GLU A 279 -25.60 -16.79 -17.39
CA GLU A 279 -24.15 -16.47 -17.50
C GLU A 279 -23.99 -15.04 -18.05
N VAL A 280 -22.84 -14.46 -17.76
CA VAL A 280 -22.55 -13.02 -17.77
C VAL A 280 -21.60 -12.66 -18.92
N GLY A 281 -21.90 -11.57 -19.63
CA GLY A 281 -20.95 -10.80 -20.45
C GLY A 281 -21.65 -9.53 -20.96
N LEU A 282 -21.50 -8.37 -20.33
CA LEU A 282 -20.37 -7.44 -20.42
C LEU A 282 -20.12 -6.90 -21.84
N VAL A 283 -20.99 -6.05 -22.37
CA VAL A 283 -20.61 -4.98 -23.33
C VAL A 283 -21.56 -3.78 -23.18
N SER A 284 -20.96 -2.58 -23.12
CA SER A 284 -21.56 -1.25 -23.28
C SER A 284 -22.09 -0.59 -22.00
N ALA A 285 -21.30 0.09 -21.17
CA ALA A 285 -19.96 0.65 -21.29
C ALA A 285 -19.64 1.60 -22.46
N VAL A 286 -20.47 1.84 -23.49
CA VAL A 286 -19.98 2.69 -24.60
C VAL A 286 -20.94 3.73 -25.20
N SER A 287 -22.27 3.61 -25.22
CA SER A 287 -23.03 4.50 -26.13
C SER A 287 -23.43 5.90 -25.67
N LEU A 288 -23.49 6.26 -24.38
CA LEU A 288 -24.04 7.58 -24.04
C LEU A 288 -23.24 8.36 -22.99
N ILE A 289 -22.11 8.86 -23.47
CA ILE A 289 -21.60 10.20 -23.18
C ILE A 289 -22.49 11.31 -23.82
N ALA A 290 -23.53 11.01 -24.60
CA ALA A 290 -23.99 11.95 -25.63
C ALA A 290 -25.26 12.80 -25.35
N GLY A 291 -25.83 12.80 -24.15
CA GLY A 291 -27.03 13.62 -23.90
C GLY A 291 -26.96 14.31 -22.54
N THR A 292 -26.40 15.51 -22.47
CA THR A 292 -27.20 16.74 -22.33
C THR A 292 -28.13 16.69 -21.11
N MET A 293 -27.80 17.46 -20.07
CA MET A 293 -28.52 18.71 -19.84
C MET A 293 -30.04 18.53 -19.92
N ILE A 294 -30.70 18.53 -18.77
CA ILE A 294 -31.70 19.52 -18.33
C ILE A 294 -32.30 18.95 -17.04
N GLY A 295 -31.68 19.32 -15.92
CA GLY A 295 -32.46 19.59 -14.73
C GLY A 295 -32.87 21.04 -14.81
N SER A 296 -34.15 21.31 -15.02
CA SER A 296 -34.69 22.62 -14.67
C SER A 296 -36.13 22.45 -14.24
N GLY A 297 -36.32 22.47 -12.91
CA GLY A 297 -37.57 22.80 -12.21
C GLY A 297 -38.80 21.95 -12.57
N ILE A 298 -39.75 21.77 -11.68
CA ILE A 298 -40.60 22.85 -11.24
C ILE A 298 -41.45 22.32 -10.07
N PHE A 299 -41.67 23.20 -9.10
CA PHE A 299 -42.77 23.19 -8.13
C PHE A 299 -44.08 22.63 -8.70
N MET A 300 -44.80 21.77 -7.98
CA MET A 300 -46.17 22.08 -7.52
C MET A 300 -46.85 20.94 -6.75
N SER A 301 -47.88 21.37 -6.05
CA SER A 301 -48.69 20.82 -4.96
C SER A 301 -49.41 19.48 -5.18
N PRO A 302 -49.83 18.83 -4.07
CA PRO A 302 -50.66 17.63 -4.08
C PRO A 302 -52.14 17.96 -4.35
N GLN A 303 -52.85 16.98 -4.94
CA GLN A 303 -54.31 16.84 -5.14
C GLN A 303 -54.87 17.12 -6.55
N LEU A 304 -54.83 16.08 -7.39
CA LEU A 304 -55.90 15.71 -8.35
C LEU A 304 -55.69 14.21 -8.66
N VAL A 305 -56.32 13.28 -7.96
CA VAL A 305 -57.67 12.75 -8.23
C VAL A 305 -57.79 12.18 -9.65
N LEU A 306 -57.74 10.84 -9.70
CA LEU A 306 -58.63 9.95 -10.45
C LEU A 306 -59.18 10.46 -11.79
N GLN A 307 -58.73 9.79 -12.85
CA GLN A 307 -59.46 9.32 -14.04
C GLN A 307 -58.38 9.17 -15.13
N ILE A 308 -58.10 7.99 -15.71
CA ILE A 308 -58.90 7.41 -16.77
C ILE A 308 -58.54 5.91 -16.88
N ILE A 309 -59.57 5.07 -16.88
CA ILE A 309 -59.58 3.68 -17.32
C ILE A 309 -59.52 3.66 -18.86
N GLY A 310 -58.69 2.80 -19.47
CA GLY A 310 -58.71 2.57 -20.92
C GLY A 310 -57.68 1.55 -21.43
N SER A 311 -58.15 0.33 -21.70
CA SER A 311 -57.54 -0.80 -22.46
C SER A 311 -57.24 -0.44 -23.94
N PRO A 312 -56.69 -1.28 -24.87
CA PRO A 312 -55.82 -2.50 -24.86
C PRO A 312 -54.58 -2.43 -25.83
N GLY A 313 -53.72 -3.47 -25.83
CA GLY A 313 -52.84 -3.88 -26.94
C GLY A 313 -51.41 -3.29 -26.94
N SER A 314 -50.32 -3.93 -27.38
CA SER A 314 -50.06 -5.24 -28.00
C SER A 314 -48.53 -5.48 -28.00
N ASN A 315 -48.12 -6.74 -27.79
CA ASN A 315 -46.89 -7.46 -28.19
C ASN A 315 -45.50 -6.78 -28.24
N LEU A 316 -44.53 -7.43 -27.56
CA LEU A 316 -43.34 -8.11 -28.16
C LEU A 316 -42.01 -7.81 -27.43
N VAL A 317 -41.53 -8.72 -26.57
CA VAL A 317 -40.08 -8.99 -26.43
C VAL A 317 -39.90 -10.50 -26.23
N ILE A 318 -39.24 -11.09 -27.21
CA ILE A 318 -38.60 -12.40 -27.23
C ILE A 318 -37.11 -12.15 -26.89
N TRP A 319 -36.44 -13.13 -26.27
CA TRP A 319 -35.00 -13.25 -25.95
C TRP A 319 -34.46 -12.84 -24.56
N MET A 320 -34.39 -13.82 -23.64
CA MET A 320 -33.32 -14.04 -22.63
C MET A 320 -33.54 -15.38 -21.89
N ALA A 321 -33.59 -16.49 -22.64
CA ALA A 321 -33.45 -17.85 -22.14
C ALA A 321 -32.37 -18.55 -22.98
N CYS A 322 -31.09 -18.48 -22.59
CA CYS A 322 -30.08 -19.38 -23.17
C CYS A 322 -28.81 -19.65 -22.33
N ASP A 323 -28.37 -18.82 -21.38
CA ASP A 323 -26.99 -18.98 -20.87
C ASP A 323 -26.82 -19.71 -19.52
N VAL A 324 -27.78 -20.53 -19.08
CA VAL A 324 -27.56 -21.46 -17.92
C VAL A 324 -27.03 -22.82 -18.30
N CYS A 325 -26.98 -23.11 -19.60
CA CYS A 325 -26.46 -24.38 -20.09
C CYS A 325 -24.94 -24.37 -20.34
N SER A 326 -24.21 -23.24 -20.19
CA SER A 326 -22.74 -23.19 -20.38
C SER A 326 -21.91 -23.25 -19.08
N LEU A 327 -22.44 -22.85 -17.92
CA LEU A 327 -21.68 -22.87 -16.64
C LEU A 327 -21.58 -24.27 -16.00
N ILE A 328 -22.46 -25.20 -16.41
CA ILE A 328 -22.43 -26.61 -15.96
C ILE A 328 -21.38 -27.43 -16.74
N SER A 329 -20.79 -26.89 -17.82
CA SER A 329 -19.77 -27.57 -18.62
C SER A 329 -18.31 -27.27 -18.23
N ARG A 330 -18.04 -26.37 -17.27
CA ARG A 330 -16.65 -26.01 -16.85
C ARG A 330 -16.23 -26.49 -15.45
N TYR A 331 -17.14 -27.04 -14.65
CA TYR A 331 -16.80 -27.68 -13.37
C TYR A 331 -16.51 -29.19 -13.49
N THR A 332 -16.52 -29.72 -14.71
CA THR A 332 -16.43 -31.16 -15.02
C THR A 332 -15.09 -31.59 -15.65
N GLU A 333 -13.99 -30.85 -15.40
CA GLU A 333 -12.64 -31.24 -15.85
C GLU A 333 -11.62 -31.42 -14.70
N ALA A 334 -12.05 -31.37 -13.43
CA ALA A 334 -11.21 -31.71 -12.27
C ALA A 334 -11.56 -33.07 -11.60
N LEU A 335 -12.42 -33.88 -12.23
CA LEU A 335 -12.91 -35.16 -11.69
C LEU A 335 -12.80 -36.35 -12.67
N LYS A 336 -11.89 -36.29 -13.64
CA LYS A 336 -11.54 -37.45 -14.50
C LYS A 336 -10.26 -38.16 -14.00
N VAL A 337 -10.29 -38.72 -12.79
CA VAL A 337 -9.41 -39.86 -12.43
C VAL A 337 -10.15 -40.78 -11.46
N ILE A 338 -11.26 -41.36 -11.91
CA ILE A 338 -11.74 -42.65 -11.38
C ILE A 338 -12.28 -43.42 -12.58
N SER A 339 -11.44 -44.28 -13.16
CA SER A 339 -11.93 -45.31 -14.07
C SER A 339 -12.53 -46.42 -13.21
N VAL A 340 -13.87 -46.42 -13.06
CA VAL A 340 -14.60 -47.59 -12.57
C VAL A 340 -14.98 -48.40 -13.80
N GLY A 341 -14.12 -49.36 -14.18
CA GLY A 341 -14.49 -50.40 -15.12
C GLY A 341 -15.44 -51.38 -14.45
N CYS A 342 -16.74 -51.29 -14.73
CA CYS A 342 -17.72 -52.29 -14.31
C CYS A 342 -17.90 -53.29 -15.44
N GLY A 343 -17.20 -54.43 -15.38
CA GLY A 343 -17.36 -55.55 -16.30
C GLY A 343 -18.49 -56.47 -15.83
N TYR A 344 -19.47 -56.71 -16.71
CA TYR A 344 -20.52 -57.69 -16.49
C TYR A 344 -19.99 -59.08 -16.87
N HIS A 345 -19.77 -59.95 -15.89
CA HIS A 345 -19.66 -61.39 -16.14
C HIS A 345 -20.60 -62.13 -15.18
N SER A 346 -21.44 -62.98 -15.75
CA SER A 346 -22.37 -63.85 -15.07
C SER A 346 -21.66 -64.76 -14.06
N SER A 347 -22.31 -64.95 -12.89
CA SER A 347 -22.06 -65.93 -11.81
C SER A 347 -21.16 -65.49 -10.63
N ILE A 348 -21.82 -65.30 -9.47
CA ILE A 348 -21.31 -65.33 -8.07
C ILE A 348 -20.57 -64.05 -7.56
N PRO A 349 -21.03 -63.40 -6.46
CA PRO A 349 -20.39 -62.19 -5.93
C PRO A 349 -19.35 -62.51 -4.84
N THR A 350 -18.08 -62.21 -5.09
CA THR A 350 -17.07 -61.94 -4.06
C THR A 350 -16.30 -60.68 -4.47
N LEU A 351 -16.36 -59.64 -3.64
CA LEU A 351 -15.72 -58.35 -3.88
C LEU A 351 -14.38 -58.32 -3.11
N THR A 352 -13.26 -58.54 -3.80
CA THR A 352 -11.92 -58.25 -3.27
C THR A 352 -11.45 -56.93 -3.88
N CYS A 353 -11.16 -55.94 -3.02
CA CYS A 353 -10.55 -54.67 -3.43
C CYS A 353 -9.03 -54.78 -3.34
N ASP A 354 -8.35 -54.94 -4.47
CA ASP A 354 -6.91 -54.69 -4.57
C ASP A 354 -6.67 -53.19 -4.75
N VAL A 355 -6.02 -52.56 -3.77
CA VAL A 355 -5.58 -51.17 -3.83
C VAL A 355 -4.16 -51.14 -4.42
N THR A 356 -4.04 -50.82 -5.70
CA THR A 356 -2.76 -50.39 -6.27
C THR A 356 -2.56 -48.91 -5.96
N MET A 357 -1.57 -48.61 -5.12
CA MET A 357 -1.15 -47.23 -4.84
C MET A 357 -0.60 -46.62 -6.13
N ALA A 358 -1.34 -45.68 -6.73
CA ALA A 358 -0.82 -44.83 -7.78
C ALA A 358 0.23 -43.88 -7.17
N ASP A 359 1.41 -43.87 -7.75
CA ASP A 359 2.56 -43.05 -7.36
C ASP A 359 2.17 -41.55 -7.40
N GLN A 360 2.08 -40.91 -6.23
CA GLN A 360 1.80 -39.48 -6.12
C GLN A 360 3.02 -38.70 -6.57
N THR A 361 3.06 -38.33 -7.85
CA THR A 361 3.91 -37.24 -8.30
C THR A 361 3.41 -35.95 -7.65
N THR A 362 4.13 -35.48 -6.64
CA THR A 362 3.89 -34.19 -5.99
C THR A 362 4.01 -33.10 -7.07
N GLU A 363 2.89 -32.57 -7.57
CA GLU A 363 2.92 -31.42 -8.47
C GLU A 363 3.50 -30.22 -7.70
N LYS A 364 4.79 -29.95 -7.95
CA LYS A 364 5.55 -28.88 -7.31
C LYS A 364 4.91 -27.53 -7.65
N LEU A 365 4.39 -26.85 -6.64
CA LEU A 365 3.75 -25.54 -6.77
C LEU A 365 4.81 -24.46 -7.05
N LYS A 366 5.16 -24.26 -8.32
CA LYS A 366 6.15 -23.26 -8.73
C LYS A 366 5.60 -21.84 -8.54
N LEU A 367 6.42 -20.94 -7.98
CA LEU A 367 6.14 -19.50 -8.00
C LEU A 367 5.88 -19.07 -9.46
N LYS A 368 4.74 -18.42 -9.67
CA LYS A 368 4.25 -18.10 -11.01
C LYS A 368 5.08 -16.96 -11.57
N ARG A 369 5.71 -17.17 -12.73
CA ARG A 369 6.52 -16.15 -13.43
C ARG A 369 5.63 -15.07 -14.04
N GLU A 370 5.27 -14.07 -13.25
CA GLU A 370 4.30 -13.03 -13.63
C GLU A 370 4.94 -11.66 -13.92
N LEU A 371 6.20 -11.43 -13.52
CA LEU A 371 6.91 -10.17 -13.72
C LEU A 371 7.46 -10.07 -15.14
N GLY A 372 6.89 -9.18 -15.97
CA GLY A 372 7.44 -8.80 -17.27
C GLY A 372 8.51 -7.70 -17.17
N LEU A 373 9.15 -7.35 -18.30
CA LEU A 373 10.20 -6.32 -18.37
C LEU A 373 9.75 -4.96 -17.82
N LEU A 374 8.58 -4.45 -18.24
CA LEU A 374 8.07 -3.16 -17.80
C LEU A 374 7.86 -3.12 -16.27
N ARG A 375 7.33 -4.22 -15.71
CA ARG A 375 7.12 -4.36 -14.27
C ARG A 375 8.45 -4.45 -13.52
N ALA A 376 9.46 -5.12 -14.09
CA ALA A 376 10.80 -5.19 -13.53
C ALA A 376 11.51 -3.82 -13.54
N VAL A 377 11.43 -3.07 -14.64
CA VAL A 377 11.96 -1.70 -14.74
C VAL A 377 11.28 -0.80 -13.72
N SER A 378 9.95 -0.85 -13.63
CA SER A 378 9.16 -0.10 -12.66
C SER A 378 9.53 -0.44 -11.21
N LEU A 379 9.76 -1.73 -10.90
CA LEU A 379 10.19 -2.18 -9.58
C LEU A 379 11.58 -1.61 -9.22
N VAL A 380 12.54 -1.63 -10.15
CA VAL A 380 13.89 -1.09 -9.91
C VAL A 380 13.82 0.43 -9.72
N ILE A 381 13.20 1.15 -10.65
CA ILE A 381 13.04 2.62 -10.55
C ILE A 381 12.30 2.99 -9.25
N GLY A 382 11.22 2.27 -8.93
CA GLY A 382 10.39 2.56 -7.77
C GLY A 382 11.03 2.26 -6.41
N THR A 383 12.00 1.34 -6.38
CA THR A 383 12.76 1.04 -5.16
C THR A 383 14.00 1.92 -5.02
N MET A 384 14.68 2.26 -6.13
CA MET A 384 15.81 3.20 -6.14
C MET A 384 15.37 4.63 -5.85
N ILE A 385 14.34 5.13 -6.55
CA ILE A 385 13.80 6.46 -6.30
C ILE A 385 13.10 6.46 -4.94
N GLY A 386 13.80 6.98 -3.95
CA GLY A 386 13.32 7.09 -2.57
C GLY A 386 13.56 8.45 -1.94
N SER A 387 13.74 8.44 -0.63
CA SER A 387 13.98 9.66 0.14
C SER A 387 15.37 10.25 -0.05
N GLY A 388 16.34 9.45 -0.52
CA GLY A 388 17.74 9.85 -0.66
C GLY A 388 17.91 11.13 -1.49
N ILE A 389 17.31 11.20 -2.69
CA ILE A 389 17.46 12.36 -3.59
C ILE A 389 17.00 13.68 -2.98
N PHE A 390 16.12 13.66 -1.98
CA PHE A 390 15.64 14.88 -1.34
C PHE A 390 16.56 15.34 -0.20
N ILE A 391 17.30 14.44 0.46
CA ILE A 391 18.12 14.75 1.64
C ILE A 391 19.62 14.73 1.31
N SER A 392 20.11 13.73 0.59
CA SER A 392 21.52 13.54 0.28
C SER A 392 22.21 14.70 -0.45
N PRO A 393 21.53 15.53 -1.29
CA PRO A 393 22.18 16.71 -1.87
C PRO A 393 22.80 17.66 -0.83
N GLN A 394 22.15 17.84 0.32
CA GLN A 394 22.66 18.67 1.43
C GLN A 394 24.00 18.12 1.91
N TYR A 395 24.05 16.82 2.23
CA TYR A 395 25.23 16.15 2.77
C TYR A 395 26.37 16.05 1.75
N ILE A 396 26.08 15.76 0.47
CA ILE A 396 27.11 15.69 -0.57
C ILE A 396 27.77 17.07 -0.76
N VAL A 397 26.99 18.15 -0.78
CA VAL A 397 27.55 19.50 -0.91
C VAL A 397 28.29 19.93 0.36
N GLN A 398 27.87 19.47 1.53
CA GLN A 398 28.56 19.72 2.80
C GLN A 398 29.96 19.11 2.85
N GLU A 399 30.11 17.86 2.37
CA GLU A 399 31.40 17.16 2.33
C GLU A 399 32.35 17.75 1.28
N VAL A 400 31.87 17.94 0.04
CA VAL A 400 32.75 18.31 -1.09
C VAL A 400 32.86 19.83 -1.31
N ARG A 401 31.96 20.62 -0.70
CA ARG A 401 31.89 22.10 -0.68
C ARG A 401 31.75 22.81 -2.03
N SER A 402 31.74 22.07 -3.13
CA SER A 402 31.66 22.60 -4.50
C SER A 402 30.44 22.05 -5.26
N PRO A 403 29.67 22.91 -5.97
CA PRO A 403 28.58 22.51 -6.85
C PRO A 403 29.01 21.52 -7.94
N GLY A 404 30.08 21.82 -8.67
CA GLY A 404 30.59 21.00 -9.76
C GLY A 404 31.05 19.64 -9.28
N ALA A 405 31.78 19.60 -8.16
CA ALA A 405 32.23 18.35 -7.57
C ALA A 405 31.06 17.50 -7.05
N SER A 406 30.00 18.10 -6.50
CA SER A 406 28.80 17.36 -6.10
C SER A 406 28.10 16.67 -7.28
N LEU A 407 28.00 17.34 -8.44
CA LEU A 407 27.44 16.73 -9.67
C LEU A 407 28.31 15.57 -10.18
N VAL A 408 29.63 15.67 -10.05
CA VAL A 408 30.55 14.57 -10.38
C VAL A 408 30.31 13.37 -9.46
N ILE A 409 30.13 13.59 -8.15
CA ILE A 409 29.82 12.52 -7.19
C ILE A 409 28.51 11.80 -7.57
N TRP A 410 27.48 12.53 -7.98
CA TRP A 410 26.22 11.93 -8.46
C TRP A 410 26.45 11.07 -9.72
N ALA A 411 27.18 11.58 -10.70
CA ALA A 411 27.48 10.84 -11.93
C ALA A 411 28.32 9.58 -11.66
N VAL A 412 29.36 9.69 -10.82
CA VAL A 412 30.22 8.56 -10.42
C VAL A 412 29.42 7.54 -9.60
N GLY A 413 28.58 7.99 -8.68
CA GLY A 413 27.70 7.11 -7.89
C GLY A 413 26.75 6.30 -8.79
N GLY A 414 26.13 6.94 -9.79
CA GLY A 414 25.28 6.27 -10.77
C GLY A 414 26.04 5.25 -11.63
N LEU A 415 27.26 5.59 -12.05
CA LEU A 415 28.13 4.67 -12.79
C LEU A 415 28.54 3.45 -11.94
N VAL A 416 28.98 3.68 -10.70
CA VAL A 416 29.35 2.61 -9.76
C VAL A 416 28.16 1.69 -9.49
N ALA A 417 26.96 2.26 -9.28
CA ALA A 417 25.73 1.49 -9.11
C ALA A 417 25.38 0.65 -10.35
N LEU A 418 25.55 1.21 -11.56
CA LEU A 418 25.33 0.48 -12.80
C LEU A 418 26.29 -0.70 -12.94
N LEU A 419 27.61 -0.49 -12.74
CA LEU A 419 28.62 -1.54 -12.84
C LEU A 419 28.39 -2.66 -11.81
N ALA A 420 28.01 -2.28 -10.57
CA ALA A 420 27.65 -3.24 -9.53
C ALA A 420 26.40 -4.04 -9.92
N ALA A 421 25.35 -3.38 -10.40
CA ALA A 421 24.11 -4.03 -10.81
C ALA A 421 24.31 -5.00 -11.98
N LEU A 422 25.14 -4.67 -12.96
CA LEU A 422 25.46 -5.59 -14.07
C LEU A 422 26.22 -6.82 -13.59
N SER A 423 27.16 -6.64 -12.65
CA SER A 423 27.87 -7.77 -12.02
C SER A 423 26.91 -8.69 -11.28
N PHE A 424 25.97 -8.12 -10.52
CA PHE A 424 24.93 -8.87 -9.84
C PHE A 424 23.93 -9.53 -10.81
N ALA A 425 23.62 -8.88 -11.93
CA ALA A 425 22.77 -9.46 -12.96
C ALA A 425 23.37 -10.76 -13.52
N GLU A 426 24.69 -10.78 -13.76
CA GLU A 426 25.38 -11.99 -14.19
C GLU A 426 25.26 -13.10 -13.14
N LEU A 427 25.54 -12.81 -11.86
CA LEU A 427 25.34 -13.77 -10.77
C LEU A 427 23.90 -14.29 -10.72
N GLY A 428 22.90 -13.41 -10.83
CA GLY A 428 21.48 -13.78 -10.82
C GLY A 428 21.03 -14.59 -12.04
N THR A 429 21.75 -14.54 -13.17
CA THR A 429 21.51 -15.42 -14.31
C THR A 429 22.16 -16.80 -14.19
N ILE A 430 23.27 -16.90 -13.44
CA ILE A 430 23.97 -18.15 -13.12
C ILE A 430 23.24 -18.89 -12.00
N ILE A 431 22.99 -18.21 -10.88
CA ILE A 431 22.36 -18.76 -9.67
C ILE A 431 20.93 -18.20 -9.59
N ARG A 432 19.96 -18.97 -10.09
CA ARG A 432 18.56 -18.56 -10.28
C ARG A 432 17.68 -18.88 -9.07
N GLU A 433 18.24 -18.66 -7.89
CA GLU A 433 17.59 -18.89 -6.61
C GLU A 433 17.28 -17.55 -5.96
N SER A 434 16.12 -17.46 -5.31
CA SER A 434 15.74 -16.28 -4.53
C SER A 434 16.58 -16.18 -3.26
N GLY A 435 17.06 -14.98 -2.92
CA GLY A 435 17.86 -14.72 -1.72
C GLY A 435 19.03 -13.76 -1.91
N GLY A 436 19.31 -13.37 -3.16
CA GLY A 436 20.30 -12.33 -3.49
C GLY A 436 21.71 -12.66 -3.00
N GLU A 437 22.35 -11.70 -2.31
CA GLU A 437 23.73 -11.80 -1.82
C GLU A 437 23.99 -13.07 -1.01
N PHE A 438 23.05 -13.40 -0.11
CA PHE A 438 23.16 -14.54 0.79
C PHE A 438 23.33 -15.84 0.00
N ILE A 439 22.46 -16.08 -0.98
CA ILE A 439 22.49 -17.29 -1.80
C ILE A 439 23.71 -17.33 -2.70
N TYR A 440 24.12 -16.20 -3.28
CA TYR A 440 25.34 -16.15 -4.10
C TYR A 440 26.57 -16.56 -3.29
N VAL A 441 26.72 -16.01 -2.09
CA VAL A 441 27.83 -16.36 -1.19
C VAL A 441 27.71 -17.81 -0.70
N LEU A 442 26.51 -18.30 -0.40
CA LEU A 442 26.27 -19.68 0.02
C LEU A 442 26.71 -20.70 -1.03
N ARG A 443 26.38 -20.46 -2.31
CA ARG A 443 26.71 -21.37 -3.40
C ARG A 443 28.17 -21.28 -3.84
N ILE A 444 28.83 -20.13 -3.66
CA ILE A 444 30.23 -19.91 -4.09
C ILE A 444 31.23 -20.25 -2.98
N TYR A 445 31.01 -19.73 -1.78
CA TYR A 445 31.96 -19.78 -0.65
C TYR A 445 31.54 -20.73 0.47
N GLY A 446 30.29 -21.20 0.48
CA GLY A 446 29.77 -22.13 1.48
C GLY A 446 29.12 -21.45 2.68
N LYS A 447 28.85 -22.25 3.72
CA LYS A 447 27.95 -21.90 4.84
C LYS A 447 28.47 -20.79 5.76
N LEU A 448 29.77 -20.78 6.06
CA LEU A 448 30.33 -19.83 7.03
C LEU A 448 30.26 -18.38 6.52
N PRO A 449 30.78 -18.03 5.33
CA PRO A 449 30.66 -16.66 4.82
C PRO A 449 29.21 -16.26 4.56
N ALA A 450 28.36 -17.21 4.13
CA ALA A 450 26.94 -16.96 3.92
C ALA A 450 26.21 -16.61 5.21
N PHE A 451 26.57 -17.22 6.34
CA PHE A 451 26.01 -16.84 7.63
C PHE A 451 26.32 -15.39 7.98
N PHE A 452 27.57 -14.93 7.81
CA PHE A 452 27.93 -13.54 8.09
C PHE A 452 27.17 -12.56 7.19
N VAL A 453 26.95 -12.90 5.92
CA VAL A 453 26.09 -12.13 5.02
C VAL A 453 24.66 -12.08 5.56
N ALA A 454 24.05 -13.23 5.87
CA ALA A 454 22.69 -13.28 6.39
C ALA A 454 22.54 -12.50 7.71
N PHE A 455 23.41 -12.75 8.67
CA PHE A 455 23.44 -12.09 9.97
C PHE A 455 23.57 -10.58 9.81
N THR A 456 24.54 -10.12 9.03
CA THR A 456 24.78 -8.68 8.88
C THR A 456 23.66 -8.00 8.11
N PHE A 457 23.16 -8.59 7.04
CA PHE A 457 22.06 -7.97 6.29
C PHE A 457 20.77 -7.92 7.10
N LEU A 458 20.45 -8.98 7.83
CA LEU A 458 19.19 -9.07 8.59
C LEU A 458 19.21 -8.24 9.86
N VAL A 459 20.35 -8.18 10.55
CA VAL A 459 20.44 -7.50 11.85
C VAL A 459 20.88 -6.04 11.72
N VAL A 460 21.71 -5.71 10.73
CA VAL A 460 22.33 -4.39 10.58
C VAL A 460 21.74 -3.65 9.36
N VAL A 461 22.00 -4.14 8.16
CA VAL A 461 21.79 -3.38 6.90
C VAL A 461 20.29 -3.12 6.63
N LYS A 462 19.45 -4.15 6.66
CA LYS A 462 18.01 -4.00 6.34
C LYS A 462 17.25 -3.19 7.41
N PRO A 463 17.49 -3.36 8.72
CA PRO A 463 16.91 -2.50 9.76
C PRO A 463 17.34 -1.04 9.64
N MET A 464 18.65 -0.77 9.45
CA MET A 464 19.17 0.59 9.24
C MET A 464 18.52 1.29 8.06
N GLY A 465 18.39 0.60 6.91
CA GLY A 465 17.72 1.18 5.74
C GLY A 465 16.24 1.50 5.98
N GLY A 466 15.55 0.69 6.80
CA GLY A 466 14.18 0.96 7.24
C GLY A 466 14.08 2.19 8.14
N ALA A 467 14.97 2.30 9.12
CA ALA A 467 15.05 3.45 10.03
C ALA A 467 15.41 4.75 9.29
N ALA A 468 16.39 4.74 8.40
CA ALA A 468 16.78 5.90 7.60
C ALA A 468 15.60 6.41 6.73
N SER A 469 14.86 5.48 6.12
CA SER A 469 13.70 5.81 5.29
C SER A 469 12.54 6.39 6.11
N SER A 470 12.29 5.88 7.33
CA SER A 470 11.24 6.42 8.20
C SER A 470 11.61 7.77 8.82
N LEU A 471 12.88 7.99 9.18
CA LEU A 471 13.39 9.30 9.60
C LEU A 471 13.28 10.34 8.48
N SER A 472 13.57 9.92 7.24
CA SER A 472 13.38 10.78 6.07
C SER A 472 11.92 11.21 5.90
N PHE A 473 10.98 10.26 6.02
CA PHE A 473 9.55 10.53 5.96
C PHE A 473 9.16 11.56 7.03
N ALA A 474 9.60 11.35 8.27
CA ALA A 474 9.33 12.25 9.39
C ALA A 474 9.84 13.67 9.13
N LYS A 475 11.09 13.82 8.65
CA LYS A 475 11.67 15.13 8.32
C LYS A 475 10.80 15.90 7.33
N TYR A 476 10.37 15.27 6.24
CA TYR A 476 9.53 15.96 5.24
C TYR A 476 8.12 16.26 5.70
N VAL A 477 7.49 15.38 6.49
CA VAL A 477 6.16 15.65 7.05
C VAL A 477 6.18 16.79 8.06
N LEU A 478 7.27 16.91 8.81
CA LEU A 478 7.42 17.94 9.84
C LEU A 478 7.98 19.26 9.33
N ALA A 479 8.75 19.27 8.23
CA ALA A 479 9.39 20.48 7.71
C ALA A 479 8.42 21.66 7.51
N PRO A 480 7.20 21.49 6.95
CA PRO A 480 6.25 22.61 6.82
C PRO A 480 5.74 23.16 8.16
N LEU A 481 5.83 22.37 9.24
CA LEU A 481 5.35 22.74 10.58
C LEU A 481 6.41 23.51 11.37
N TYR A 482 7.68 23.43 10.92
CA TYR A 482 8.83 24.11 11.48
C TYR A 482 9.59 24.81 10.35
N PRO A 483 9.01 25.86 9.72
CA PRO A 483 9.61 26.50 8.54
C PRO A 483 10.91 27.26 8.83
N GLU A 484 11.07 27.79 10.05
CA GLU A 484 12.24 28.60 10.44
C GLU A 484 13.23 27.84 11.33
N CYS A 485 12.88 26.65 11.80
CA CYS A 485 13.66 25.89 12.77
C CYS A 485 13.74 24.40 12.39
N PRO A 486 14.81 23.68 12.77
CA PRO A 486 14.80 22.23 12.65
C PRO A 486 13.67 21.63 13.51
N PRO A 487 12.95 20.60 13.03
CA PRO A 487 11.97 19.90 13.84
C PRO A 487 12.66 19.25 15.04
N PRO A 488 12.10 19.34 16.27
CA PRO A 488 12.70 18.71 17.43
C PRO A 488 12.80 17.18 17.29
N ASP A 489 13.76 16.55 17.96
CA ASP A 489 14.05 15.12 17.76
C ASP A 489 12.91 14.19 18.18
N VAL A 490 12.21 14.52 19.27
CA VAL A 490 11.10 13.72 19.79
C VAL A 490 9.95 13.58 18.77
N PRO A 491 9.35 14.68 18.25
CA PRO A 491 8.29 14.57 17.25
C PRO A 491 8.77 13.92 15.95
N LEU A 492 10.03 14.13 15.58
CA LEU A 492 10.65 13.48 14.42
C LEU A 492 10.73 11.96 14.60
N LYS A 493 11.29 11.48 15.72
CA LYS A 493 11.41 10.05 16.02
C LYS A 493 10.03 9.40 16.22
N CYS A 494 9.10 10.06 16.88
CA CYS A 494 7.72 9.57 17.03
C CYS A 494 7.03 9.40 15.68
N THR A 495 7.15 10.35 14.75
CA THR A 495 6.59 10.23 13.39
C THR A 495 7.23 9.06 12.64
N ALA A 496 8.55 8.92 12.77
CA ALA A 496 9.30 7.85 12.13
C ALA A 496 8.88 6.47 12.66
N VAL A 497 8.61 6.34 13.97
CA VAL A 497 8.06 5.11 14.56
C VAL A 497 6.66 4.81 14.02
N VAL A 498 5.76 5.80 13.99
CA VAL A 498 4.39 5.61 13.51
C VAL A 498 4.37 5.13 12.05
N VAL A 499 5.14 5.77 11.16
CA VAL A 499 5.17 5.36 9.75
C VAL A 499 5.80 3.98 9.58
N LEU A 500 6.84 3.65 10.37
CA LEU A 500 7.48 2.34 10.34
C LEU A 500 6.51 1.24 10.76
N LEU A 501 5.77 1.44 11.86
CA LEU A 501 4.75 0.50 12.34
C LEU A 501 3.60 0.38 11.34
N LEU A 502 3.15 1.49 10.76
CA LEU A 502 2.07 1.48 9.78
C LEU A 502 2.46 0.66 8.54
N VAL A 503 3.66 0.87 8.00
CA VAL A 503 4.16 0.07 6.87
C VAL A 503 4.32 -1.41 7.25
N ALA A 504 4.83 -1.70 8.44
CA ALA A 504 4.95 -3.07 8.95
C ALA A 504 3.59 -3.76 9.01
N ILE A 505 2.58 -3.11 9.61
CA ILE A 505 1.21 -3.63 9.73
C ILE A 505 0.61 -3.88 8.35
N VAL A 506 0.74 -2.94 7.41
CA VAL A 506 0.22 -3.12 6.03
C VAL A 506 0.84 -4.35 5.36
N ASN A 507 2.16 -4.54 5.48
CA ASN A 507 2.86 -5.68 4.90
C ASN A 507 2.53 -7.02 5.60
N ILE A 508 2.19 -6.98 6.89
CA ILE A 508 1.75 -8.16 7.66
C ILE A 508 0.30 -8.55 7.32
N LEU A 509 -0.59 -7.56 7.14
CA LEU A 509 -2.02 -7.78 6.88
C LEU A 509 -2.29 -8.27 5.45
N SER A 510 -1.65 -7.68 4.44
CA SER A 510 -1.86 -8.05 3.04
C SER A 510 -0.70 -7.65 2.13
N VAL A 511 -0.08 -8.65 1.50
CA VAL A 511 0.95 -8.45 0.47
C VAL A 511 0.38 -7.72 -0.76
N HIS A 512 -0.85 -8.04 -1.14
CA HIS A 512 -1.51 -7.41 -2.30
C HIS A 512 -1.77 -5.92 -2.08
N LEU A 513 -2.23 -5.54 -0.88
CA LEU A 513 -2.40 -4.14 -0.51
C LEU A 513 -1.07 -3.39 -0.57
N SER A 514 -0.02 -3.97 0.01
CA SER A 514 1.35 -3.40 -0.03
C SER A 514 1.84 -3.17 -1.46
N MET A 515 1.65 -4.14 -2.37
CA MET A 515 2.08 -4.00 -3.77
C MET A 515 1.27 -2.94 -4.54
N SER A 516 -0.05 -2.86 -4.32
CA SER A 516 -0.89 -1.85 -4.97
C SER A 516 -0.52 -0.43 -4.52
N ILE A 517 -0.31 -0.25 -3.21
CA ILE A 517 0.15 1.00 -2.62
C ILE A 517 1.53 1.40 -3.18
N GLN A 518 2.43 0.42 -3.38
CA GLN A 518 3.74 0.66 -3.97
C GLN A 518 3.65 1.32 -5.35
N VAL A 519 2.84 0.76 -6.26
CA VAL A 519 2.72 1.24 -7.64
C VAL A 519 2.22 2.69 -7.67
N PHE A 520 1.22 3.03 -6.85
CA PHE A 520 0.73 4.40 -6.72
C PHE A 520 1.84 5.37 -6.31
N PHE A 521 2.66 5.01 -5.31
CA PHE A 521 3.75 5.87 -4.88
C PHE A 521 4.85 6.01 -5.92
N VAL A 522 5.15 4.99 -6.73
CA VAL A 522 6.13 5.14 -7.82
C VAL A 522 5.71 6.22 -8.81
N VAL A 523 4.43 6.25 -9.19
CA VAL A 523 3.90 7.29 -10.09
C VAL A 523 3.99 8.68 -9.43
N ALA A 524 3.55 8.81 -8.18
CA ALA A 524 3.61 10.07 -7.43
C ALA A 524 5.04 10.63 -7.31
N LYS A 525 6.03 9.75 -7.09
CA LYS A 525 7.46 10.11 -7.02
C LYS A 525 7.99 10.68 -8.33
N LEU A 526 7.68 10.02 -9.45
CA LEU A 526 8.15 10.46 -10.77
C LEU A 526 7.58 11.83 -11.13
N VAL A 527 6.30 12.06 -10.83
CA VAL A 527 5.66 13.37 -11.03
C VAL A 527 6.37 14.45 -10.20
N GLY A 528 6.62 14.21 -8.91
CA GLY A 528 7.32 15.17 -8.05
C GLY A 528 8.72 15.53 -8.54
N LEU A 529 9.49 14.54 -9.03
CA LEU A 529 10.82 14.81 -9.59
C LEU A 529 10.76 15.55 -10.93
N LEU A 530 9.79 15.23 -11.80
CA LEU A 530 9.60 15.96 -13.05
C LEU A 530 9.26 17.43 -12.79
N VAL A 531 8.45 17.74 -11.78
CA VAL A 531 8.17 19.13 -11.37
C VAL A 531 9.45 19.87 -10.97
N ILE A 532 10.35 19.22 -10.20
CA ILE A 532 11.65 19.81 -9.86
C ILE A 532 12.49 20.07 -11.11
N VAL A 533 12.56 19.10 -12.02
CA VAL A 533 13.34 19.22 -13.26
C VAL A 533 12.81 20.35 -14.14
N PHE A 534 11.50 20.43 -14.37
CA PHE A 534 10.91 21.50 -15.17
C PHE A 534 11.10 22.88 -14.52
N GLY A 535 10.91 23.01 -13.20
CA GLY A 535 11.20 24.26 -12.49
C GLY A 535 12.69 24.66 -12.58
N GLY A 536 13.59 23.68 -12.62
CA GLY A 536 15.02 23.90 -12.88
C GLY A 536 15.28 24.47 -14.27
N PHE A 537 14.65 23.92 -15.31
CA PHE A 537 14.76 24.47 -16.66
C PHE A 537 14.22 25.90 -16.76
N VAL A 538 13.11 26.21 -16.08
CA VAL A 538 12.55 27.57 -16.05
C VAL A 538 13.50 28.55 -15.34
N THR A 539 14.05 28.19 -14.17
CA THR A 539 15.02 29.04 -13.46
C THR A 539 16.28 29.27 -14.27
N LEU A 540 16.76 28.23 -14.98
CA LEU A 540 17.90 28.32 -15.89
C LEU A 540 17.60 29.24 -17.08
N ALA A 541 16.42 29.14 -17.69
CA ALA A 541 15.98 30.01 -18.78
C ALA A 541 15.87 31.49 -18.35
N ASN A 542 15.55 31.73 -17.08
CA ASN A 542 15.53 33.07 -16.48
C ASN A 542 16.93 33.60 -16.11
N GLY A 543 18.02 32.93 -16.51
CA GLY A 543 19.39 33.39 -16.33
C GLY A 543 20.01 33.14 -14.96
N HIS A 544 19.39 32.35 -14.09
CA HIS A 544 19.93 32.03 -12.76
C HIS A 544 21.04 30.96 -12.82
N VAL A 545 22.22 31.36 -13.28
CA VAL A 545 23.42 30.49 -13.43
C VAL A 545 24.55 30.79 -12.44
N GLY A 546 24.33 31.71 -11.48
CA GLY A 546 25.39 32.20 -10.59
C GLY A 546 26.12 31.09 -9.81
N SER A 547 25.39 30.11 -9.29
CA SER A 547 25.98 28.96 -8.57
C SER A 547 26.80 28.01 -9.47
N LEU A 548 26.65 28.10 -10.79
CA LEU A 548 27.30 27.22 -11.77
C LEU A 548 28.51 27.88 -12.47
N GLN A 549 28.67 29.21 -12.38
CA GLN A 549 29.78 29.92 -13.05
C GLN A 549 31.16 29.54 -12.49
N ASN A 550 31.30 29.44 -11.16
CA ASN A 550 32.51 28.98 -10.48
C ASN A 550 32.28 27.61 -9.82
N ALA A 551 31.76 26.66 -10.59
CA ALA A 551 31.24 25.41 -10.03
C ALA A 551 32.28 24.61 -9.20
N PHE A 552 33.58 24.69 -9.51
CA PHE A 552 34.64 23.92 -8.83
C PHE A 552 35.44 24.71 -7.78
N GLU A 553 35.08 25.96 -7.52
CA GLU A 553 35.78 26.78 -6.54
C GLU A 553 35.54 26.27 -5.11
N GLY A 554 36.59 26.18 -4.30
CA GLY A 554 36.51 25.70 -2.92
C GLY A 554 36.31 24.18 -2.75
N THR A 555 36.53 23.39 -3.80
CA THR A 555 36.43 21.92 -3.76
C THR A 555 37.39 21.33 -2.74
N VAL A 556 36.86 20.49 -1.85
CA VAL A 556 37.66 19.67 -0.93
C VAL A 556 37.83 18.28 -1.55
N LEU A 557 39.08 17.81 -1.66
CA LEU A 557 39.44 16.53 -2.27
C LEU A 557 40.01 15.54 -1.24
N GLY A 558 39.63 15.67 0.03
CA GLY A 558 39.97 14.69 1.06
C GLY A 558 39.44 13.31 0.69
N VAL A 559 40.24 12.26 0.95
CA VAL A 559 39.91 10.90 0.52
C VAL A 559 38.65 10.40 1.25
N SER A 560 38.54 10.68 2.55
CA SER A 560 37.34 10.41 3.33
C SER A 560 36.16 11.28 2.94
N ASP A 561 36.34 12.57 2.63
CA ASP A 561 35.23 13.47 2.26
C ASP A 561 34.55 12.98 0.97
N ILE A 562 35.37 12.56 -0.02
CA ILE A 562 34.88 11.92 -1.24
C ILE A 562 34.18 10.58 -0.93
N GLY A 563 34.74 9.78 -0.01
CA GLY A 563 34.15 8.52 0.42
C GLY A 563 32.77 8.68 1.07
N ILE A 564 32.62 9.62 2.00
CA ILE A 564 31.37 9.94 2.69
C ILE A 564 30.35 10.55 1.70
N ALA A 565 30.80 11.45 0.82
CA ALA A 565 29.96 11.98 -0.26
C ALA A 565 29.43 10.86 -1.18
N LEU A 566 30.27 9.89 -1.53
CA LEU A 566 29.85 8.72 -2.29
C LEU A 566 28.90 7.81 -1.50
N TYR A 567 29.02 7.67 -0.18
CA TYR A 567 28.01 6.97 0.63
C TYR A 567 26.62 7.61 0.50
N GLN A 568 26.56 8.93 0.61
CA GLN A 568 25.31 9.67 0.48
C GLN A 568 24.74 9.56 -0.94
N GLY A 569 25.61 9.61 -1.97
CA GLY A 569 25.20 9.40 -3.37
C GLY A 569 24.70 7.97 -3.61
N LEU A 570 25.45 6.95 -3.18
CA LEU A 570 25.14 5.53 -3.41
C LEU A 570 23.94 5.06 -2.60
N TRP A 571 23.64 5.68 -1.46
CA TRP A 571 22.37 5.50 -0.76
C TRP A 571 21.17 5.84 -1.65
N CYS A 572 21.27 6.90 -2.46
CA CYS A 572 20.19 7.29 -3.38
C CYS A 572 20.02 6.29 -4.52
N TYR A 573 21.08 5.58 -4.90
CA TYR A 573 21.02 4.52 -5.90
C TYR A 573 20.69 3.14 -5.28
N ALA A 574 20.56 3.02 -3.96
CA ALA A 574 20.28 1.74 -3.31
C ALA A 574 18.91 1.19 -3.74
N GLY A 575 18.87 -0.10 -4.10
CA GLY A 575 17.63 -0.79 -4.48
C GLY A 575 17.71 -1.56 -5.79
N TRP A 576 18.73 -1.33 -6.62
CA TRP A 576 18.98 -2.10 -7.85
C TRP A 576 19.09 -3.62 -7.58
N TYR A 577 19.58 -4.03 -6.41
CA TYR A 577 19.70 -5.42 -6.00
C TYR A 577 18.34 -6.09 -5.72
N ASN A 578 17.25 -5.33 -5.52
CA ASN A 578 15.96 -5.91 -5.16
C ASN A 578 15.39 -6.81 -6.25
N LEU A 579 15.73 -6.55 -7.52
CA LEU A 579 15.31 -7.38 -8.65
C LEU A 579 15.92 -8.80 -8.57
N ASN A 580 17.07 -8.96 -7.92
CA ASN A 580 17.72 -10.25 -7.69
C ASN A 580 16.98 -11.13 -6.66
N TYR A 581 16.21 -10.55 -5.74
CA TYR A 581 15.36 -11.30 -4.79
C TYR A 581 14.05 -11.79 -5.41
N VAL A 582 13.72 -11.36 -6.64
CA VAL A 582 12.48 -11.72 -7.33
C VAL A 582 12.76 -12.37 -8.69
N THR A 583 13.97 -12.88 -8.90
CA THR A 583 14.43 -13.55 -10.13
C THR A 583 13.57 -14.75 -10.49
N GLU A 584 13.09 -15.50 -9.50
CA GLU A 584 12.22 -16.66 -9.69
C GLU A 584 10.85 -16.29 -10.29
N GLU A 585 10.36 -15.06 -10.03
CA GLU A 585 9.08 -14.54 -10.52
C GLU A 585 9.21 -13.80 -11.87
N LEU A 586 10.43 -13.51 -12.29
CA LEU A 586 10.72 -12.76 -13.51
C LEU A 586 10.54 -13.66 -14.76
N LYS A 587 9.78 -13.19 -15.75
CA LYS A 587 9.69 -13.82 -17.07
C LYS A 587 11.02 -13.66 -17.79
N ARG A 588 11.61 -14.76 -18.29
CA ARG A 588 12.89 -14.77 -19.02
C ARG A 588 13.99 -13.95 -18.30
N PRO A 589 14.41 -14.37 -17.10
CA PRO A 589 15.35 -13.58 -16.28
C PRO A 589 16.68 -13.33 -16.99
N GLU A 590 17.14 -14.27 -17.81
CA GLU A 590 18.35 -14.18 -18.64
C GLU A 590 18.45 -12.91 -19.51
N VAL A 591 17.30 -12.39 -19.94
CA VAL A 591 17.22 -11.25 -20.85
C VAL A 591 16.62 -10.04 -20.14
N ASN A 592 15.57 -10.26 -19.35
CA ASN A 592 14.83 -9.16 -18.74
C ASN A 592 15.51 -8.58 -17.51
N LEU A 593 16.30 -9.37 -16.76
CA LEU A 593 17.08 -8.87 -15.62
C LEU A 593 18.12 -7.82 -16.05
N PRO A 594 19.06 -8.12 -16.98
CA PRO A 594 20.05 -7.13 -17.40
C PRO A 594 19.41 -5.95 -18.15
N ARG A 595 18.40 -6.18 -19.00
CA ARG A 595 17.69 -5.09 -19.69
C ARG A 595 16.99 -4.15 -18.73
N ALA A 596 16.35 -4.67 -17.68
CA ALA A 596 15.68 -3.83 -16.69
C ALA A 596 16.67 -2.90 -16.00
N LEU A 597 17.84 -3.42 -15.61
CA LEU A 597 18.89 -2.65 -14.93
C LEU A 597 19.54 -1.61 -15.85
N LEU A 598 19.83 -1.97 -17.11
CA LEU A 598 20.39 -1.07 -18.13
C LEU A 598 19.45 0.08 -18.50
N ILE A 599 18.13 -0.09 -18.37
CA ILE A 599 17.15 0.98 -18.62
C ILE A 599 16.97 1.81 -17.34
N ALA A 600 16.76 1.15 -16.20
CA ALA A 600 16.37 1.82 -14.96
C ALA A 600 17.48 2.71 -14.39
N ILE A 601 18.71 2.20 -14.24
CA ILE A 601 19.78 2.90 -13.53
C ILE A 601 20.22 4.18 -14.28
N PRO A 602 20.44 4.16 -15.61
CA PRO A 602 20.76 5.38 -16.35
C PRO A 602 19.62 6.39 -16.31
N THR A 603 18.37 5.95 -16.42
CA THR A 603 17.19 6.83 -16.32
C THR A 603 17.16 7.55 -14.97
N VAL A 604 17.38 6.82 -13.87
CA VAL A 604 17.45 7.41 -12.52
C VAL A 604 18.65 8.35 -12.39
N THR A 605 19.79 7.99 -12.96
CA THR A 605 21.01 8.81 -12.92
C THR A 605 20.82 10.15 -13.60
N VAL A 606 20.26 10.16 -14.82
CA VAL A 606 19.93 11.39 -15.55
C VAL A 606 18.95 12.24 -14.74
N LEU A 607 17.90 11.61 -14.19
CA LEU A 607 16.91 12.32 -13.39
C LEU A 607 17.54 12.96 -12.13
N TYR A 608 18.40 12.24 -11.43
CA TYR A 608 19.09 12.76 -10.24
C TYR A 608 20.04 13.91 -10.56
N LEU A 609 20.78 13.83 -11.67
CA LEU A 609 21.62 14.93 -12.11
C LEU A 609 20.78 16.18 -12.44
N LEU A 610 19.68 16.02 -13.18
CA LEU A 610 18.79 17.13 -13.52
C LEU A 610 18.14 17.76 -12.28
N VAL A 611 17.78 16.96 -11.28
CA VAL A 611 17.24 17.44 -10.00
C VAL A 611 18.29 18.25 -9.23
N ASN A 612 19.53 17.78 -9.17
CA ASN A 612 20.60 18.52 -8.49
C ASN A 612 20.97 19.81 -9.22
N VAL A 613 20.97 19.81 -10.56
CA VAL A 613 21.11 21.04 -11.34
C VAL A 613 19.99 22.03 -10.98
N SER A 614 18.74 21.57 -10.91
CA SER A 614 17.61 22.41 -10.49
C SER A 614 17.74 22.97 -9.07
N TYR A 615 18.26 22.19 -8.12
CA TYR A 615 18.55 22.69 -6.77
C TYR A 615 19.63 23.77 -6.77
N LEU A 616 20.70 23.58 -7.53
CA LEU A 616 21.82 24.52 -7.61
C LEU A 616 21.49 25.80 -8.39
N THR A 617 20.55 25.78 -9.35
CA THR A 617 20.09 27.00 -10.04
C THR A 617 19.17 27.84 -9.17
N ALA A 618 18.36 27.22 -8.30
CA ALA A 618 17.41 27.92 -7.43
C ALA A 618 18.00 28.38 -6.09
N MET A 619 19.04 27.71 -5.59
CA MET A 619 19.63 27.96 -4.26
C MET A 619 21.15 28.12 -4.34
N THR A 620 21.70 28.87 -3.39
CA THR A 620 23.16 28.93 -3.24
C THR A 620 23.69 27.67 -2.52
N PRO A 621 24.97 27.30 -2.68
CA PRO A 621 25.52 26.13 -2.01
C PRO A 621 25.43 26.21 -0.48
N ARG A 622 25.59 27.43 0.08
CA ARG A 622 25.46 27.68 1.53
C ARG A 622 24.05 27.44 2.03
N GLU A 623 23.07 27.94 1.30
CA GLU A 623 21.66 27.74 1.61
C GLU A 623 21.27 26.27 1.54
N LEU A 624 21.75 25.55 0.50
CA LEU A 624 21.54 24.12 0.34
C LEU A 624 22.08 23.32 1.54
N MET A 625 23.26 23.66 2.06
CA MET A 625 23.85 23.02 3.24
C MET A 625 23.08 23.30 4.54
N SER A 626 22.51 24.50 4.68
CA SER A 626 21.73 24.89 5.87
C SER A 626 20.30 24.34 5.90
N SER A 627 19.79 23.90 4.74
CA SER A 627 18.40 23.52 4.56
C SER A 627 18.13 22.10 5.07
N THR A 628 17.30 21.97 6.11
CA THR A 628 16.86 20.67 6.66
C THR A 628 15.99 19.85 5.69
N ALA A 629 15.30 20.52 4.75
CA ALA A 629 14.43 19.90 3.76
C ALA A 629 14.58 20.56 2.39
N VAL A 630 15.64 20.19 1.66
CA VAL A 630 16.05 20.79 0.37
C VAL A 630 14.89 21.00 -0.62
N ALA A 631 14.05 19.99 -0.81
CA ALA A 631 12.93 20.05 -1.74
C ALA A 631 11.87 21.10 -1.36
N VAL A 632 11.65 21.33 -0.06
CA VAL A 632 10.68 22.32 0.44
C VAL A 632 11.25 23.73 0.26
N THR A 633 12.53 23.93 0.57
CA THR A 633 13.24 25.19 0.34
C THR A 633 13.26 25.57 -1.13
N TRP A 634 13.56 24.60 -2.01
CA TRP A 634 13.41 24.77 -3.46
C TRP A 634 11.98 25.14 -3.86
N GLY A 635 10.99 24.42 -3.32
CA GLY A 635 9.57 24.66 -3.60
C GLY A 635 9.10 26.05 -3.19
N ASN A 636 9.54 26.55 -2.03
CA ASN A 636 9.20 27.90 -1.56
C ASN A 636 9.76 28.99 -2.49
N LYS A 637 10.93 28.75 -3.10
CA LYS A 637 11.58 29.70 -4.02
C LYS A 637 11.03 29.67 -5.44
N VAL A 638 10.78 28.47 -5.98
CA VAL A 638 10.37 28.30 -7.38
C VAL A 638 8.86 28.29 -7.55
N LEU A 639 8.13 27.67 -6.61
CA LEU A 639 6.66 27.52 -6.67
C LEU A 639 5.91 28.50 -5.74
N GLY A 640 6.62 29.27 -4.91
CA GLY A 640 6.03 30.22 -3.97
C GLY A 640 5.11 29.53 -2.96
N SER A 641 3.86 29.96 -2.91
CA SER A 641 2.82 29.42 -1.99
C SER A 641 2.55 27.92 -2.14
N TRP A 642 3.01 27.28 -3.21
CA TRP A 642 2.85 25.84 -3.46
C TRP A 642 4.01 24.98 -2.94
N GLY A 643 4.98 25.55 -2.21
CA GLY A 643 6.13 24.81 -1.67
C GLY A 643 5.77 23.60 -0.78
N TRP A 644 4.61 23.62 -0.12
CA TRP A 644 4.11 22.48 0.68
C TRP A 644 3.87 21.20 -0.15
N LEU A 645 3.64 21.32 -1.46
CA LEU A 645 3.45 20.17 -2.35
C LEU A 645 4.73 19.32 -2.43
N MET A 646 5.90 19.95 -2.33
CA MET A 646 7.19 19.27 -2.33
C MET A 646 7.42 18.43 -1.07
N SER A 647 6.93 18.90 0.08
CA SER A 647 6.93 18.11 1.32
C SER A 647 6.09 16.83 1.16
N ILE A 648 4.90 16.93 0.56
CA ILE A 648 4.05 15.76 0.29
C ILE A 648 4.73 14.80 -0.68
N ALA A 649 5.24 15.30 -1.81
CA ALA A 649 5.91 14.46 -2.81
C ALA A 649 7.10 13.70 -2.21
N ALA A 650 7.94 14.37 -1.42
CA ALA A 650 9.07 13.75 -0.74
C ALA A 650 8.64 12.74 0.34
N ALA A 651 7.60 13.05 1.12
CA ALA A 651 7.04 12.12 2.11
C ALA A 651 6.45 10.87 1.46
N LEU A 652 5.66 11.00 0.39
CA LEU A 652 5.15 9.86 -0.37
C LEU A 652 6.28 9.03 -0.98
N SER A 653 7.38 9.69 -1.40
CA SER A 653 8.58 9.01 -1.87
C SER A 653 9.23 8.13 -0.81
N ALA A 654 9.45 8.70 0.37
CA ALA A 654 10.03 8.02 1.51
C ALA A 654 9.16 6.82 1.93
N PHE A 655 7.83 7.01 1.98
CA PHE A 655 6.89 5.94 2.31
C PHE A 655 6.95 4.79 1.32
N GLY A 656 6.93 5.06 0.01
CA GLY A 656 7.02 4.02 -1.02
C GLY A 656 8.34 3.25 -0.97
N SER A 657 9.46 3.90 -0.65
CA SER A 657 10.75 3.19 -0.53
C SER A 657 10.82 2.34 0.74
N LEU A 658 10.25 2.83 1.84
CA LEU A 658 10.10 2.07 3.08
C LEU A 658 9.27 0.80 2.83
N ASN A 659 8.12 0.94 2.16
CA ASN A 659 7.24 -0.19 1.81
C ASN A 659 7.92 -1.24 0.92
N GLY A 660 8.58 -0.81 -0.17
CA GLY A 660 9.34 -1.70 -1.04
C GLY A 660 10.48 -2.44 -0.31
N SER A 661 11.12 -1.78 0.66
CA SER A 661 12.18 -2.37 1.49
C SER A 661 11.65 -3.40 2.48
N PHE A 662 10.43 -3.25 2.99
CA PHE A 662 9.76 -4.25 3.83
C PHE A 662 9.44 -5.52 3.04
N PHE A 663 8.95 -5.36 1.82
CA PHE A 663 8.67 -6.47 0.92
C PHE A 663 9.91 -7.33 0.61
N SER A 664 11.03 -6.71 0.23
CA SER A 664 12.26 -7.47 -0.07
C SER A 664 12.97 -8.01 1.18
N GLY A 665 12.92 -7.26 2.29
CA GLY A 665 13.56 -7.64 3.56
C GLY A 665 12.96 -8.91 4.19
N GLY A 666 11.63 -9.09 4.10
CA GLY A 666 10.97 -10.29 4.61
C GLY A 666 11.40 -11.57 3.89
N ARG A 667 11.64 -11.49 2.58
CA ARG A 667 12.07 -12.63 1.75
C ARG A 667 13.49 -13.09 2.06
N LEU A 668 14.42 -12.16 2.28
CA LEU A 668 15.79 -12.50 2.67
C LEU A 668 15.80 -13.26 4.01
N CYS A 669 15.03 -12.78 4.98
CA CYS A 669 14.92 -13.39 6.31
C CYS A 669 14.35 -14.81 6.22
N PHE A 670 13.27 -14.95 5.45
CA PHE A 670 12.61 -16.23 5.18
C PHE A 670 13.55 -17.24 4.50
N VAL A 671 14.31 -16.83 3.47
CA VAL A 671 15.25 -17.71 2.76
C VAL A 671 16.44 -18.09 3.66
N ALA A 672 16.99 -17.15 4.44
CA ALA A 672 18.09 -17.45 5.35
C ALA A 672 17.68 -18.44 6.45
N ALA A 673 16.47 -18.30 7.00
CA ALA A 673 15.92 -19.23 7.97
C ALA A 673 15.68 -20.61 7.34
N ARG A 674 15.14 -20.66 6.11
CA ARG A 674 14.91 -21.90 5.37
C ARG A 674 16.19 -22.70 5.08
N GLU A 675 17.33 -22.03 4.90
CA GLU A 675 18.65 -22.67 4.73
C GLU A 675 19.33 -23.04 6.07
N GLY A 676 18.64 -22.85 7.20
CA GLY A 676 19.14 -23.21 8.54
C GLY A 676 20.15 -22.22 9.11
N HIS A 677 20.20 -20.99 8.59
CA HIS A 677 21.10 -19.93 9.07
C HIS A 677 20.42 -18.97 10.05
N MET A 678 19.10 -19.08 10.24
CA MET A 678 18.29 -18.31 11.18
C MET A 678 17.24 -19.23 11.82
N PRO A 679 16.63 -18.87 12.96
CA PRO A 679 15.61 -19.68 13.62
C PRO A 679 14.42 -20.03 12.71
N ASP A 680 13.93 -21.27 12.78
CA ASP A 680 12.89 -21.81 11.88
C ASP A 680 11.57 -21.02 11.91
N ILE A 681 11.24 -20.39 13.04
CA ILE A 681 10.07 -19.51 13.18
C ILE A 681 10.06 -18.37 12.14
N LEU A 682 11.24 -17.88 11.74
CA LEU A 682 11.37 -16.80 10.75
C LEU A 682 11.13 -17.28 9.31
N ALA A 683 11.15 -18.60 9.06
CA ALA A 683 10.77 -19.22 7.80
C ALA A 683 9.27 -19.58 7.74
N MET A 684 8.47 -19.23 8.74
CA MET A 684 7.03 -19.52 8.75
C MET A 684 6.20 -18.39 8.15
N ALA A 685 5.05 -18.75 7.57
CA ALA A 685 4.07 -17.83 7.01
C ALA A 685 2.73 -17.95 7.74
N HIS A 686 1.98 -16.86 7.82
CA HIS A 686 0.65 -16.83 8.45
C HIS A 686 -0.34 -17.71 7.66
N VAL A 687 -1.12 -18.54 8.34
CA VAL A 687 -2.01 -19.55 7.72
C VAL A 687 -3.04 -18.92 6.79
N HIS A 688 -3.79 -17.91 7.26
CA HIS A 688 -4.85 -17.26 6.45
C HIS A 688 -4.35 -16.23 5.43
N ARG A 689 -3.24 -15.54 5.72
CA ARG A 689 -2.77 -14.38 4.94
C ARG A 689 -1.59 -14.67 4.02
N LEU A 690 -0.90 -15.80 4.22
CA LEU A 690 0.31 -16.21 3.49
C LEU A 690 1.43 -15.16 3.54
N THR A 691 1.47 -14.36 4.61
CA THR A 691 2.48 -13.31 4.85
C THR A 691 3.58 -13.84 5.78
N PRO A 692 4.87 -13.46 5.58
CA PRO A 692 5.97 -13.86 6.45
C PRO A 692 5.98 -13.01 7.74
N LEU A 693 4.95 -13.17 8.57
CA LEU A 693 4.69 -12.34 9.75
C LEU A 693 5.88 -12.33 10.73
N PRO A 694 6.48 -13.47 11.15
CA PRO A 694 7.56 -13.46 12.14
C PRO A 694 8.81 -12.71 11.64
N ALA A 695 9.16 -12.89 10.37
CA ALA A 695 10.28 -12.20 9.73
C ALA A 695 10.07 -10.67 9.67
N LEU A 696 8.86 -10.23 9.31
CA LEU A 696 8.52 -8.80 9.26
C LEU A 696 8.51 -8.18 10.65
N THR A 697 7.96 -8.88 11.65
CA THR A 697 7.97 -8.42 13.05
C THR A 697 9.40 -8.30 13.57
N PHE A 698 10.25 -9.32 13.35
CA PHE A 698 11.65 -9.29 13.76
C PHE A 698 12.41 -8.10 13.15
N LYS A 699 12.27 -7.88 11.84
CA LYS A 699 12.86 -6.73 11.15
C LYS A 699 12.36 -5.41 11.73
N THR A 700 11.06 -5.30 12.04
CA THR A 700 10.45 -4.07 12.57
C THR A 700 11.02 -3.74 13.95
N VAL A 701 11.13 -4.75 14.83
CA VAL A 701 11.71 -4.57 16.17
C VAL A 701 13.14 -4.07 16.09
N LEU A 702 13.98 -4.68 15.24
CA LEU A 702 15.36 -4.21 15.06
C LEU A 702 15.44 -2.80 14.47
N ALA A 703 14.57 -2.48 13.51
CA ALA A 703 14.52 -1.13 12.94
C ALA A 703 14.13 -0.08 13.99
N LEU A 704 13.23 -0.42 14.93
CA LEU A 704 12.88 0.46 16.06
C LEU A 704 14.05 0.66 17.02
N VAL A 705 14.80 -0.40 17.34
CA VAL A 705 15.98 -0.32 18.23
C VAL A 705 17.05 0.59 17.65
N VAL A 706 17.28 0.55 16.33
CA VAL A 706 18.26 1.42 15.65
C VAL A 706 17.75 2.86 15.51
N LEU A 707 16.43 3.04 15.28
CA LEU A 707 15.81 4.34 15.07
C LEU A 707 15.86 5.25 16.32
N ILE A 708 15.71 4.68 17.51
CA ILE A 708 15.64 5.46 18.77
C ILE A 708 16.95 6.25 19.04
N PRO A 709 18.14 5.63 19.02
CA PRO A 709 19.40 6.35 19.23
C PRO A 709 19.96 6.98 17.96
N GLY A 710 19.62 6.47 16.77
CA GLY A 710 20.33 6.80 15.54
C GLY A 710 19.85 8.07 14.83
N ASP A 711 20.81 8.80 14.26
CA ASP A 711 20.60 9.92 13.36
C ASP A 711 20.72 9.51 11.90
N PHE A 712 20.05 10.24 11.00
CA PHE A 712 19.96 9.87 9.59
C PHE A 712 21.33 9.69 8.91
N GLU A 713 22.23 10.65 9.09
CA GLU A 713 23.55 10.65 8.45
C GLU A 713 24.40 9.46 8.94
N SER A 714 24.50 9.29 10.26
CA SER A 714 25.24 8.19 10.89
C SER A 714 24.71 6.83 10.45
N ILE A 715 23.37 6.65 10.43
CA ILE A 715 22.74 5.40 9.98
C ILE A 715 23.14 5.08 8.53
N ILE A 716 23.15 6.07 7.62
CA ILE A 716 23.55 5.85 6.22
C ILE A 716 25.03 5.52 6.09
N ASN A 717 25.89 6.19 6.86
CA ASN A 717 27.33 5.95 6.82
C ASN A 717 27.64 4.50 7.27
N TYR A 718 27.02 4.00 8.34
CA TYR A 718 27.21 2.61 8.78
C TYR A 718 26.57 1.60 7.84
N PHE A 719 25.36 1.90 7.33
CA PHE A 719 24.70 1.10 6.32
C PHE A 719 25.61 0.90 5.11
N SER A 720 26.16 2.00 4.59
CA SER A 720 26.95 2.01 3.35
C SER A 720 28.28 1.30 3.54
N PHE A 721 28.98 1.58 4.64
CA PHE A 721 30.21 0.86 5.01
C PHE A 721 30.01 -0.65 5.02
N THR A 722 28.97 -1.09 5.72
CA THR A 722 28.69 -2.51 5.89
C THR A 722 28.21 -3.18 4.59
N ALA A 723 27.34 -2.51 3.84
CA ALA A 723 26.79 -3.03 2.60
C ALA A 723 27.88 -3.18 1.53
N TRP A 724 28.73 -2.15 1.35
CA TRP A 724 29.80 -2.17 0.33
C TRP A 724 30.88 -3.20 0.63
N PHE A 725 31.18 -3.48 1.90
CA PHE A 725 32.04 -4.60 2.27
C PHE A 725 31.51 -5.93 1.72
N PHE A 726 30.24 -6.25 1.97
CA PHE A 726 29.65 -7.52 1.50
C PHE A 726 29.32 -7.53 -0.01
N TYR A 727 29.06 -6.38 -0.61
CA TYR A 727 28.97 -6.26 -2.08
C TYR A 727 30.32 -6.58 -2.73
N GLY A 728 31.42 -6.11 -2.17
CA GLY A 728 32.77 -6.49 -2.59
C GLY A 728 33.00 -8.00 -2.52
N ILE A 729 32.61 -8.65 -1.42
CA ILE A 729 32.71 -10.11 -1.27
C ILE A 729 31.88 -10.83 -2.33
N THR A 730 30.63 -10.41 -2.55
CA THR A 730 29.74 -11.04 -3.54
C THR A 730 30.29 -10.91 -4.96
N VAL A 731 30.78 -9.72 -5.34
CA VAL A 731 31.36 -9.48 -6.67
C VAL A 731 32.71 -10.20 -6.84
N SER A 732 33.50 -10.34 -5.77
CA SER A 732 34.71 -11.18 -5.80
C SER A 732 34.37 -12.64 -6.10
N GLY A 733 33.19 -13.11 -5.69
CA GLY A 733 32.67 -14.43 -6.02
C GLY A 733 32.39 -14.59 -7.52
N LEU A 734 31.86 -13.55 -8.16
CA LEU A 734 31.70 -13.53 -9.63
C LEU A 734 33.06 -13.61 -10.35
N LEU A 735 34.05 -12.85 -9.88
CA LEU A 735 35.39 -12.88 -10.47
C LEU A 735 36.03 -14.27 -10.30
N TYR A 736 35.88 -14.89 -9.13
CA TYR A 736 36.30 -16.26 -8.87
C TYR A 736 35.63 -17.27 -9.83
N LEU A 737 34.31 -17.14 -10.03
CA LEU A 737 33.57 -17.99 -10.98
C LEU A 737 34.06 -17.82 -12.42
N LYS A 738 34.31 -16.58 -12.86
CA LYS A 738 34.82 -16.29 -14.21
C LYS A 738 36.20 -16.91 -14.48
N ILE A 739 37.09 -16.88 -13.48
CA ILE A 739 38.47 -17.38 -13.62
C ILE A 739 38.52 -18.90 -13.49
N LYS A 740 37.87 -19.47 -12.46
CA LYS A 740 38.07 -20.87 -12.07
C LYS A 740 36.99 -21.83 -12.57
N LYS A 741 35.78 -21.35 -12.87
CA LYS A 741 34.67 -22.17 -13.37
C LYS A 741 34.05 -21.59 -14.65
N PRO A 742 34.81 -21.47 -15.75
CA PRO A 742 34.34 -20.88 -17.01
C PRO A 742 33.26 -21.72 -17.72
N GLU A 743 33.01 -22.94 -17.25
CA GLU A 743 31.98 -23.86 -17.74
C GLU A 743 30.57 -23.51 -17.25
N MET A 744 30.44 -22.86 -16.08
CA MET A 744 29.16 -22.33 -15.57
C MET A 744 28.81 -21.03 -16.28
N ARG A 745 28.56 -21.12 -17.58
CA ARG A 745 28.24 -19.97 -18.44
C ARG A 745 26.78 -19.57 -18.25
N GLY A 746 26.55 -18.47 -17.54
CA GLY A 746 25.27 -17.77 -17.57
C GLY A 746 24.96 -17.24 -18.97
N SER A 747 23.68 -17.06 -19.28
CA SER A 747 23.21 -16.53 -20.57
C SER A 747 23.59 -15.06 -20.79
N TYR A 748 23.86 -14.32 -19.71
CA TYR A 748 24.35 -12.93 -19.72
C TYR A 748 25.78 -12.88 -19.17
N LYS A 749 26.65 -12.07 -19.77
CA LYS A 749 28.07 -11.95 -19.37
C LYS A 749 28.51 -10.49 -19.38
N THR A 750 29.12 -10.06 -18.27
CA THR A 750 29.83 -8.79 -18.19
C THR A 750 31.32 -8.96 -18.55
N PRO A 751 31.96 -7.95 -19.16
CA PRO A 751 33.42 -7.93 -19.31
C PRO A 751 34.12 -8.02 -17.95
N ILE A 752 35.26 -8.71 -17.87
CA ILE A 752 35.98 -8.96 -16.60
C ILE A 752 36.40 -7.67 -15.89
N PHE A 753 36.68 -6.58 -16.63
CA PHE A 753 37.06 -5.31 -16.02
C PHE A 753 35.92 -4.69 -15.17
N VAL A 754 34.66 -4.99 -15.47
CA VAL A 754 33.49 -4.44 -14.75
C VAL A 754 33.49 -4.86 -13.27
N PRO A 755 33.51 -6.16 -12.90
CA PRO A 755 33.59 -6.57 -11.50
C PRO A 755 34.89 -6.13 -10.82
N ILE A 756 36.01 -6.00 -11.55
CA ILE A 756 37.27 -5.47 -10.99
C ILE A 756 37.10 -4.03 -10.54
N LEU A 757 36.51 -3.16 -11.38
CA LEU A 757 36.23 -1.77 -11.01
C LEU A 757 35.30 -1.66 -9.80
N VAL A 758 34.30 -2.52 -9.71
CA VAL A 758 33.38 -2.56 -8.56
C VAL A 758 34.09 -2.99 -7.28
N ILE A 759 35.00 -3.96 -7.35
CA ILE A 759 35.83 -4.36 -6.19
C ILE A 759 36.74 -3.22 -5.76
N ILE A 760 37.39 -2.53 -6.71
CA ILE A 760 38.22 -1.35 -6.40
C ILE A 760 37.38 -0.27 -5.71
N ALA A 761 36.19 0.02 -6.23
CA ALA A 761 35.26 0.98 -5.61
C ALA A 761 34.84 0.52 -4.20
N ALA A 762 34.53 -0.77 -4.01
CA ALA A 762 34.18 -1.31 -2.69
C ALA A 762 35.33 -1.18 -1.68
N VAL A 763 36.56 -1.49 -2.09
CA VAL A 763 37.76 -1.34 -1.25
C VAL A 763 37.99 0.13 -0.89
N PHE A 764 37.88 1.04 -1.88
CA PHE A 764 38.00 2.47 -1.64
C PHE A 764 36.95 2.96 -0.62
N LEU A 765 35.69 2.58 -0.81
CA LEU A 765 34.59 3.00 0.07
C LEU A 765 34.77 2.48 1.50
N VAL A 766 35.27 1.26 1.68
CA VAL A 766 35.52 0.70 3.02
C VAL A 766 36.73 1.36 3.69
N LEU A 767 37.83 1.61 2.97
CA LEU A 767 39.07 2.10 3.54
C LEU A 767 39.10 3.62 3.75
N ALA A 768 38.53 4.41 2.83
CA ALA A 768 38.61 5.87 2.87
C ALA A 768 38.10 6.49 4.19
N PRO A 769 36.94 6.08 4.74
CA PRO A 769 36.45 6.62 6.02
C PRO A 769 37.31 6.19 7.22
N ILE A 770 37.97 5.03 7.14
CA ILE A 770 38.83 4.53 8.23
C ILE A 770 40.14 5.33 8.31
N ILE A 771 40.66 5.77 7.16
CA ILE A 771 41.99 6.39 7.08
C ILE A 771 41.97 7.85 7.55
N ASP A 772 41.09 8.70 7.02
CA ASP A 772 41.13 10.14 7.38
C ASP A 772 40.20 10.52 8.55
N GLN A 773 39.09 9.78 8.78
CA GLN A 773 38.14 10.06 9.87
C GLN A 773 37.79 8.80 10.68
N PRO A 774 38.76 8.19 11.40
CA PRO A 774 38.53 6.97 12.17
C PRO A 774 37.56 7.21 13.34
N LYS A 775 36.28 6.96 13.12
CA LYS A 775 35.26 6.92 14.18
C LYS A 775 35.25 5.55 14.85
N ILE A 776 35.18 5.53 16.18
CA ILE A 776 35.16 4.30 16.98
C ILE A 776 33.96 3.39 16.64
N GLU A 777 32.93 3.97 16.03
CA GLU A 777 31.71 3.29 15.62
C GLU A 777 31.97 2.27 14.49
N TYR A 778 32.93 2.51 13.59
CA TYR A 778 33.33 1.53 12.59
C TYR A 778 33.96 0.28 13.22
N LEU A 779 34.69 0.47 14.33
CA LEU A 779 35.19 -0.64 15.13
C LEU A 779 34.04 -1.41 15.78
N TYR A 780 33.05 -0.73 16.35
CA TYR A 780 31.86 -1.39 16.93
C TYR A 780 31.08 -2.20 15.90
N VAL A 781 30.87 -1.66 14.70
CA VAL A 781 30.19 -2.40 13.61
C VAL A 781 31.01 -3.63 13.21
N THR A 782 32.33 -3.50 13.10
CA THR A 782 33.21 -4.63 12.75
C THR A 782 33.18 -5.71 13.84
N LEU A 783 33.29 -5.33 15.11
CA LEU A 783 33.18 -6.25 16.25
C LEU A 783 31.80 -6.92 16.31
N PHE A 784 30.73 -6.17 16.00
CA PHE A 784 29.39 -6.72 15.92
C PHE A 784 29.25 -7.77 14.81
N ILE A 785 29.81 -7.52 13.61
CA ILE A 785 29.83 -8.54 12.56
C ILE A 785 30.58 -9.79 13.02
N LEU A 786 31.75 -9.62 13.66
CA LEU A 786 32.56 -10.73 14.18
C LEU A 786 31.87 -11.50 15.30
N SER A 787 31.04 -10.82 16.11
CA SER A 787 30.23 -11.45 17.17
C SER A 787 29.26 -12.51 16.63
N GLY A 788 28.92 -12.46 15.34
CA GLY A 788 28.18 -13.51 14.66
C GLY A 788 28.84 -14.89 14.81
N SER A 789 30.16 -14.96 14.98
CA SER A 789 30.89 -16.22 15.25
C SER A 789 30.40 -16.93 16.52
N ILE A 790 30.02 -16.15 17.54
CA ILE A 790 29.50 -16.66 18.83
C ILE A 790 28.17 -17.39 18.61
N ILE A 791 27.39 -16.98 17.61
CA ILE A 791 26.13 -17.61 17.23
C ILE A 791 26.38 -18.77 16.24
N TYR A 792 27.25 -18.58 15.26
CA TYR A 792 27.52 -19.57 14.22
C TYR A 792 28.08 -20.89 14.77
N VAL A 793 29.08 -20.81 15.66
CA VAL A 793 29.80 -21.99 16.14
C VAL A 793 28.88 -22.94 16.92
N PRO A 794 28.14 -22.50 17.96
CA PRO A 794 27.27 -23.40 18.72
C PRO A 794 26.05 -23.86 17.92
N PHE A 795 25.31 -22.93 17.31
CA PHE A 795 23.98 -23.22 16.77
C PHE A 795 24.01 -23.80 15.35
N ILE A 796 24.95 -23.40 14.50
CA ILE A 796 24.97 -23.80 13.09
C ILE A 796 26.05 -24.86 12.82
N HIS A 797 27.25 -24.68 13.37
CA HIS A 797 28.33 -25.65 13.19
C HIS A 797 28.15 -26.89 14.06
N TYR A 798 27.94 -26.71 15.37
CA TYR A 798 27.72 -27.82 16.32
C TYR A 798 26.26 -28.24 16.46
N LYS A 799 25.30 -27.53 15.84
CA LYS A 799 23.85 -27.82 15.89
C LYS A 799 23.31 -28.00 17.32
N LEU A 800 23.83 -27.21 18.27
CA LEU A 800 23.35 -27.19 19.64
C LEU A 800 21.99 -26.46 19.67
N CYS A 801 20.90 -27.21 19.56
CA CYS A 801 19.54 -26.68 19.73
C CYS A 801 19.06 -26.93 21.17
N PRO A 802 19.13 -25.95 22.08
CA PRO A 802 18.57 -26.11 23.42
C PRO A 802 17.05 -26.29 23.31
N GLY A 803 16.50 -27.33 23.97
CA GLY A 803 15.06 -27.66 23.89
C GLY A 803 14.10 -26.58 24.40
N PHE A 804 14.61 -25.49 24.99
CA PHE A 804 13.84 -24.27 25.25
C PHE A 804 13.42 -23.56 23.95
N LEU A 805 14.26 -23.54 22.91
CA LEU A 805 13.94 -22.89 21.63
C LEU A 805 12.76 -23.57 20.93
N ASP A 806 12.60 -24.89 21.08
CA ASP A 806 11.44 -25.60 20.54
C ASP A 806 10.14 -25.17 21.23
N LYS A 807 10.17 -24.99 22.56
CA LYS A 807 9.03 -24.46 23.32
C LYS A 807 8.68 -23.03 22.90
N VAL A 808 9.68 -22.18 22.71
CA VAL A 808 9.49 -20.79 22.24
C VAL A 808 8.94 -20.77 20.81
N THR A 809 9.47 -21.61 19.94
CA THR A 809 9.02 -21.75 18.54
C THR A 809 7.56 -22.18 18.51
N MET A 810 7.18 -23.22 19.27
CA MET A 810 5.80 -23.69 19.37
C MET A 810 4.86 -22.62 19.94
N PHE A 811 5.28 -21.90 20.99
CA PHE A 811 4.49 -20.79 21.55
C PHE A 811 4.26 -19.68 20.52
N LEU A 812 5.31 -19.22 19.85
CA LEU A 812 5.22 -18.18 18.81
C LEU A 812 4.43 -18.66 17.61
N GLN A 813 4.52 -19.94 17.25
CA GLN A 813 3.77 -20.53 16.16
C GLN A 813 2.26 -20.46 16.41
N LEU A 814 1.83 -20.84 17.61
CA LEU A 814 0.42 -20.75 18.04
C LEU A 814 -0.03 -19.29 18.21
N PHE A 815 0.80 -18.45 18.84
CA PHE A 815 0.46 -17.05 19.10
C PHE A 815 0.29 -16.22 17.82
N LEU A 816 1.11 -16.50 16.80
CA LEU A 816 1.10 -15.77 15.53
C LEU A 816 0.28 -16.46 14.43
N GLU A 817 -0.28 -17.64 14.70
CA GLU A 817 -0.99 -18.48 13.73
C GLU A 817 -0.18 -18.71 12.44
N VAL A 818 1.08 -19.12 12.60
CA VAL A 818 2.03 -19.33 11.49
C VAL A 818 2.32 -20.82 11.27
N ALA A 819 2.63 -21.18 10.03
CA ALA A 819 2.98 -22.54 9.64
C ALA A 819 4.25 -22.55 8.76
N PRO A 820 5.04 -23.65 8.77
CA PRO A 820 6.14 -23.83 7.84
C PRO A 820 5.65 -23.74 6.40
N ALA A 821 6.40 -23.05 5.56
CA ALA A 821 6.16 -23.03 4.13
C ALA A 821 6.98 -24.15 3.46
N ASP A 822 6.33 -24.98 2.64
CA ASP A 822 6.98 -26.14 2.04
C ASP A 822 8.17 -25.79 1.14
N LYS A 823 9.16 -26.68 1.16
CA LYS A 823 10.39 -26.55 0.39
C LYS A 823 10.09 -26.82 -1.08
N ASN A 824 10.14 -25.77 -1.91
CA ASN A 824 10.40 -25.94 -3.35
C ASN A 824 11.77 -26.61 -3.52
N LEU A 825 11.82 -27.95 -3.52
CA LEU A 825 12.95 -28.78 -3.95
C LEU A 825 12.68 -29.24 -5.38
#